data_AF-A0A552IUJ8-F1
#
_entry.id   AF-A0A552IUJ8-F1
#
_cell.length_a   1.000
_cell.length_b   1.000
_cell.length_c   1.000
_cell.angle_alpha   90.00
_cell.angle_beta   90.00
_cell.angle_gamma   90.00
#
_symmetry.space_group_name_H-M   'P 1'
#
loop_
_entity.id
_entity.type
_entity.pdbx_description
1 polymer ?
#
loop_
_entity_poly.entity_id
_entity_poly.type
_entity_poly.pdbx_seq_one_letter_code
_entity_poly.pdbx_strand_id
1 'polypeptide(L)'
;MSRVVILKIGDGSFETGFSVTLEIRDNHLLIAPFAEGRLVPNLDIATALQNYRRAYYHWVKSQPSLGITVPHSMITHAAVGDPRENLKQATKTLKDSLNKWLNSSYLSSIQNRILFHIGTESEVRFFIQTTHFDLQQIPWESWNFLHEWCPDMEIALTIQRNPPIINLNSPIKVLVILGNIDIENKHNSLCLSSLQTVLGNPDKVSMQILSPSSEVPISTKNIHNELIKNQWDIVVYLGHSQTSSDGHDGVFIIDNNTALSPEHNLRNSLEIAVKKGLKLVICNSCDGLGIGRQLANIGVPHIIVMKEPIAVRVALRFIEVFLPNFLGHKSLQESLTIARQDLRLHEFEEDAASSSLLPRLIENPEEPPLILPKNQRSLRLSSRWKQALLFILSLLVTLSVLYWGGVFSNDASKYPEISLGEEILFKTNRQDNSLERGRQAFKNKEYKQAIQLFKQSLDRLPNNPEIRIYYNNARAAYQDRNPLKIATSVPIGNNPETAQEILRGIALFQQELNDEQAKNPDFHFLQVVVANDNNSAVDAKDRAEKFVKDPSIIAVVGHNASAASEAAKDIYVQGKIVAISPTSFSPKISGNGYVYKMVPDLETFATSLSEYIREQTDKLIIQNPTNLICYDNRSGDNYNFAQKYRNILLGQQFQKFVKDEDFDCNIEPKINLDEQEIYQKIAQYQVNILMVAPYINDLKRAVSILKQRPAEQLNLVTLGSPTFQSYLTLAEGKQGVENLVIAVPWYDLKQDNYIHSFWQNKINVWRTPMSYDGTKVILNALRQLSQQGQKFDRESLNQVLRNDFSIEGMTGTVRFDENGVRNMNNNPDDRRYLILQVKNGQFVPLAPIKSAGPV
;
A
#
# COMPACT_ATOMS: atom_id res chain seq x y z
N MET A 1 1.64 3.76 -7.96
CA MET A 1 1.63 3.69 -6.48
C MET A 1 3.09 3.59 -6.09
N SER A 2 3.66 4.59 -5.42
CA SER A 2 5.09 4.55 -5.08
C SER A 2 5.25 4.05 -3.66
N ARG A 3 5.83 2.86 -3.48
CA ARG A 3 6.28 2.44 -2.15
C ARG A 3 7.54 3.23 -1.80
N VAL A 4 7.62 3.71 -0.58
CA VAL A 4 8.74 4.53 -0.10
C VAL A 4 9.47 3.73 0.98
N VAL A 5 10.75 3.49 0.76
CA VAL A 5 11.64 2.85 1.74
C VAL A 5 12.63 3.89 2.22
N ILE A 6 12.66 4.17 3.52
CA ILE A 6 13.61 5.10 4.12
C ILE A 6 14.47 4.37 5.13
N LEU A 7 15.77 4.33 4.85
CA LEU A 7 16.80 3.89 5.80
C LEU A 7 17.34 5.12 6.53
N LYS A 8 16.99 5.28 7.80
CA LYS A 8 17.45 6.39 8.63
C LYS A 8 18.72 5.98 9.36
N ILE A 9 19.81 6.69 9.12
CA ILE A 9 21.07 6.50 9.80
C ILE A 9 21.23 7.64 10.80
N GLY A 10 21.17 7.31 12.08
CA GLY A 10 21.20 8.26 13.19
C GLY A 10 22.61 8.71 13.55
N ASP A 11 22.73 9.32 14.74
CA ASP A 11 24.00 9.83 15.25
C ASP A 11 25.01 8.71 15.49
N GLY A 12 26.29 9.02 15.25
CA GLY A 12 27.39 8.07 15.33
C GLY A 12 28.64 8.59 14.64
N SER A 13 29.62 7.71 14.52
CA SER A 13 30.89 7.95 13.83
C SER A 13 31.42 6.66 13.24
N PHE A 14 32.41 6.73 12.35
CA PHE A 14 33.07 5.52 11.85
C PHE A 14 33.84 4.78 12.94
N GLU A 15 34.17 5.43 14.06
CA GLU A 15 34.82 4.87 15.23
C GLU A 15 33.84 4.16 16.18
N THR A 16 32.60 4.64 16.29
CA THR A 16 31.60 4.13 17.26
C THR A 16 30.45 3.34 16.60
N GLY A 17 30.36 3.41 15.28
CA GLY A 17 29.22 2.91 14.50
C GLY A 17 28.03 3.88 14.52
N PHE A 18 26.98 3.52 13.79
CA PHE A 18 25.76 4.31 13.63
C PHE A 18 24.52 3.47 13.90
N SER A 19 23.50 4.06 14.54
CA SER A 19 22.18 3.44 14.62
C SER A 19 21.47 3.52 13.27
N VAL A 20 20.69 2.49 12.95
CA VAL A 20 19.91 2.44 11.71
C VAL A 20 18.48 2.07 12.03
N THR A 21 17.53 2.80 11.45
CA THR A 21 16.12 2.41 11.50
C THR A 21 15.53 2.35 10.10
N LEU A 22 14.60 1.43 9.90
CA LEU A 22 13.89 1.26 8.64
C LEU A 22 12.45 1.75 8.78
N GLU A 23 12.04 2.54 7.80
CA GLU A 23 10.66 2.98 7.62
C GLU A 23 10.20 2.56 6.22
N ILE A 24 9.11 1.80 6.14
CA ILE A 24 8.48 1.44 4.87
C ILE A 24 7.08 2.01 4.83
N ARG A 25 6.78 2.74 3.76
CA ARG A 25 5.49 3.35 3.54
C ARG A 25 4.88 2.96 2.21
N ASP A 26 3.56 2.86 2.18
CA ASP A 26 2.76 2.71 0.98
C ASP A 26 1.66 3.79 1.03
N ASN A 27 1.62 4.67 0.02
CA ASN A 27 0.72 5.84 -0.02
C ASN A 27 0.75 6.70 1.26
N HIS A 28 1.95 7.09 1.71
CA HIS A 28 2.21 7.86 2.95
C HIS A 28 1.88 7.14 4.27
N LEU A 29 1.31 5.94 4.24
CA LEU A 29 1.01 5.13 5.43
C LEU A 29 2.19 4.21 5.76
N LEU A 30 2.57 4.14 7.03
CA LEU A 30 3.59 3.21 7.52
C LEU A 30 3.05 1.77 7.44
N ILE A 31 3.69 0.90 6.67
CA ILE A 31 3.25 -0.49 6.45
C ILE A 31 4.15 -1.54 7.09
N ALA A 32 5.29 -1.14 7.65
CA ALA A 32 6.16 -2.01 8.43
C ALA A 32 6.44 -1.39 9.81
N PRO A 33 6.33 -2.14 10.93
CA PRO A 33 6.81 -1.65 12.21
C PRO A 33 8.32 -1.42 12.13
N PHE A 34 8.82 -0.39 12.82
CA PHE A 34 10.21 0.05 12.78
C PHE A 34 11.16 -1.15 12.96
N ALA A 35 12.07 -1.33 12.00
CA ALA A 35 13.19 -2.25 12.16
C ALA A 35 14.37 -1.47 12.69
N GLU A 36 15.03 -2.00 13.71
CA GLU A 36 16.30 -1.45 14.18
C GLU A 36 17.45 -2.29 13.65
N GLY A 37 18.53 -1.61 13.32
CA GLY A 37 19.80 -2.18 12.90
C GLY A 37 20.95 -1.27 13.33
N ARG A 38 22.17 -1.69 13.03
CA ARG A 38 23.36 -0.92 13.39
C ARG A 38 24.46 -1.11 12.38
N LEU A 39 25.03 0.00 11.91
CA LEU A 39 26.32 0.01 11.21
C LEU A 39 27.42 -0.10 12.25
N VAL A 40 28.26 -1.12 12.14
CA VAL A 40 29.36 -1.34 13.09
C VAL A 40 30.48 -0.31 12.89
N PRO A 41 31.33 -0.04 13.90
CA PRO A 41 32.55 0.73 13.70
C PRO A 41 33.37 0.20 12.52
N ASN A 42 33.81 1.11 11.63
CA ASN A 42 34.66 0.77 10.51
C ASN A 42 35.40 2.02 9.98
N LEU A 43 36.68 2.14 10.31
CA LEU A 43 37.55 3.22 9.82
C LEU A 43 38.04 2.99 8.38
N ASP A 44 37.99 1.75 7.89
CA ASP A 44 38.47 1.41 6.55
C ASP A 44 37.59 2.08 5.49
N ILE A 45 36.26 2.10 5.68
CA ILE A 45 35.36 2.77 4.74
C ILE A 45 35.57 4.29 4.70
N ALA A 46 35.82 4.92 5.85
CA ALA A 46 36.14 6.35 5.91
C ALA A 46 37.46 6.66 5.18
N THR A 47 38.48 5.83 5.41
CA THR A 47 39.77 5.93 4.74
C THR A 47 39.65 5.70 3.23
N ALA A 48 38.85 4.70 2.81
CA ALA A 48 38.60 4.41 1.41
C ALA A 48 37.87 5.56 0.70
N LEU A 49 36.91 6.20 1.38
CA LEU A 49 36.20 7.38 0.85
C LEU A 49 37.17 8.55 0.65
N GLN A 50 38.01 8.85 1.65
CA GLN A 50 39.02 9.91 1.53
C GLN A 50 40.04 9.61 0.42
N ASN A 51 40.48 8.36 0.29
CA ASN A 51 41.42 7.95 -0.75
C ASN A 51 40.80 8.07 -2.14
N TYR A 52 39.53 7.67 -2.32
CA TYR A 52 38.79 7.87 -3.55
C TYR A 52 38.74 9.35 -3.93
N ARG A 53 38.38 10.24 -2.98
CA ARG A 53 38.33 11.69 -3.23
C ARG A 53 39.69 12.25 -3.63
N ARG A 54 40.76 11.89 -2.91
CA ARG A 54 42.13 12.29 -3.24
C ARG A 54 42.53 11.84 -4.65
N ALA A 55 42.24 10.58 -4.99
CA ALA A 55 42.53 10.02 -6.31
C ALA A 55 41.72 10.73 -7.41
N TYR A 56 40.46 11.06 -7.14
CA TYR A 56 39.59 11.79 -8.04
C TYR A 56 40.14 13.18 -8.36
N TYR A 57 40.44 13.98 -7.34
CA TYR A 57 41.01 15.32 -7.54
C TYR A 57 42.38 15.29 -8.23
N HIS A 58 43.22 14.29 -7.94
CA HIS A 58 44.50 14.12 -8.61
C HIS A 58 44.32 13.80 -10.10
N TRP A 59 43.39 12.89 -10.43
CA TRP A 59 43.04 12.59 -11.82
C TRP A 59 42.49 13.82 -12.54
N VAL A 60 41.56 14.56 -11.92
CA VAL A 60 41.04 15.82 -12.46
C VAL A 60 42.17 16.81 -12.78
N LYS A 61 43.11 17.01 -11.85
CA LYS A 61 44.27 17.90 -12.05
C LYS A 61 45.19 17.42 -13.19
N SER A 62 45.33 16.12 -13.37
CA SER A 62 46.13 15.54 -14.46
C SER A 62 45.51 15.73 -15.85
N GLN A 63 44.26 16.20 -15.92
CA GLN A 63 43.50 16.36 -17.14
C GLN A 63 43.01 17.81 -17.34
N PRO A 64 43.91 18.80 -17.57
CA PRO A 64 43.53 20.21 -17.76
C PRO A 64 42.57 20.42 -18.94
N SER A 65 42.65 19.55 -19.96
CA SER A 65 41.77 19.55 -21.14
C SER A 65 40.29 19.31 -20.82
N LEU A 66 39.96 18.78 -19.64
CA LEU A 66 38.58 18.58 -19.19
C LEU A 66 37.88 19.87 -18.75
N GLY A 67 38.62 20.96 -18.55
CA GLY A 67 38.09 22.24 -18.08
C GLY A 67 37.49 22.18 -16.68
N ILE A 68 38.00 21.30 -15.81
CA ILE A 68 37.53 21.15 -14.42
C ILE A 68 38.45 21.95 -13.49
N THR A 69 37.86 22.81 -12.65
CA THR A 69 38.61 23.57 -11.64
C THR A 69 38.56 22.88 -10.28
N VAL A 70 39.71 22.66 -9.66
CA VAL A 70 39.83 22.01 -8.34
C VAL A 70 40.02 23.06 -7.23
N PRO A 71 39.31 22.98 -6.09
CA PRO A 71 39.53 23.86 -4.95
C PRO A 71 40.97 23.75 -4.41
N HIS A 72 41.62 24.88 -4.12
CA HIS A 72 43.03 24.93 -3.68
C HIS A 72 43.32 24.23 -2.33
N SER A 73 42.30 23.97 -1.51
CA SER A 73 42.44 23.54 -0.10
C SER A 73 42.61 22.02 0.12
N MET A 74 42.51 21.17 -0.91
CA MET A 74 42.41 19.70 -0.73
C MET A 74 43.63 18.87 -1.13
N ILE A 75 44.79 19.48 -1.43
CA ILE A 75 45.95 18.74 -1.93
C ILE A 75 46.94 18.41 -0.81
N THR A 76 47.03 17.15 -0.42
CA THR A 76 48.16 16.61 0.37
C THR A 76 48.68 15.32 -0.26
N HIS A 77 49.89 15.41 -0.85
CA HIS A 77 50.72 14.36 -1.46
C HIS A 77 50.12 13.58 -2.66
N ALA A 78 50.84 13.61 -3.80
CA ALA A 78 50.49 12.85 -5.00
C ALA A 78 50.91 11.36 -4.85
N ALA A 79 50.01 10.45 -5.20
CA ALA A 79 50.33 9.02 -5.27
C ALA A 79 51.24 8.73 -6.48
N VAL A 80 52.20 7.83 -6.32
CA VAL A 80 53.06 7.34 -7.42
C VAL A 80 52.22 6.50 -8.38
N GLY A 81 52.34 6.73 -9.70
CA GLY A 81 51.65 5.94 -10.74
C GLY A 81 50.66 6.75 -11.59
N ASP A 82 49.96 6.06 -12.49
CA ASP A 82 48.97 6.66 -13.39
C ASP A 82 47.73 7.16 -12.61
N PRO A 83 47.36 8.46 -12.70
CA PRO A 83 46.24 9.03 -11.95
C PRO A 83 44.88 8.34 -12.20
N ARG A 84 44.64 7.86 -13.43
CA ARG A 84 43.39 7.22 -13.82
C ARG A 84 43.30 5.81 -13.26
N GLU A 85 44.37 5.04 -13.32
CA GLU A 85 44.42 3.71 -12.71
C GLU A 85 44.33 3.79 -11.18
N ASN A 86 44.97 4.80 -10.57
CA ASN A 86 44.82 5.09 -9.15
C ASN A 86 43.36 5.40 -8.77
N LEU A 87 42.65 6.19 -9.58
CA LEU A 87 41.23 6.45 -9.38
C LEU A 87 40.39 5.17 -9.52
N LYS A 88 40.60 4.37 -10.57
CA LYS A 88 39.89 3.09 -10.74
C LYS A 88 40.09 2.17 -9.54
N GLN A 89 41.32 2.03 -9.07
CA GLN A 89 41.65 1.20 -7.92
C GLN A 89 41.03 1.75 -6.63
N ALA A 90 41.05 3.06 -6.41
CA ALA A 90 40.42 3.68 -5.25
C ALA A 90 38.89 3.53 -5.28
N THR A 91 38.24 3.69 -6.44
CA THR A 91 36.81 3.44 -6.62
C THR A 91 36.46 1.99 -6.30
N LYS A 92 37.24 1.03 -6.81
CA LYS A 92 37.04 -0.39 -6.51
C LYS A 92 37.17 -0.67 -5.01
N THR A 93 38.24 -0.16 -4.40
CA THR A 93 38.49 -0.28 -2.96
C THR A 93 37.35 0.29 -2.12
N LEU A 94 36.77 1.44 -2.51
CA LEU A 94 35.63 2.04 -1.85
C LEU A 94 34.38 1.15 -1.93
N LYS A 95 34.06 0.59 -3.11
CA LYS A 95 32.92 -0.32 -3.30
C LYS A 95 33.07 -1.62 -2.51
N ASP A 96 34.27 -2.19 -2.52
CA ASP A 96 34.58 -3.42 -1.80
C ASP A 96 34.49 -3.19 -0.28
N SER A 97 35.04 -2.07 0.20
CA SER A 97 34.99 -1.68 1.61
C SER A 97 33.56 -1.38 2.08
N LEU A 98 32.74 -0.76 1.23
CA LEU A 98 31.33 -0.49 1.51
C LEU A 98 30.58 -1.81 1.73
N ASN A 99 30.68 -2.75 0.81
CA ASN A 99 29.95 -4.02 0.92
C ASN A 99 30.48 -4.89 2.06
N LYS A 100 31.80 -4.90 2.31
CA LYS A 100 32.37 -5.56 3.48
C LYS A 100 31.81 -4.97 4.78
N TRP A 101 31.73 -3.65 4.88
CA TRP A 101 31.20 -2.95 6.04
C TRP A 101 29.71 -3.24 6.26
N LEU A 102 28.88 -3.14 5.21
CA LEU A 102 27.45 -3.40 5.30
C LEU A 102 27.14 -4.87 5.61
N ASN A 103 27.91 -5.83 5.07
CA ASN A 103 27.77 -7.25 5.38
C ASN A 103 28.19 -7.60 6.82
N SER A 104 29.15 -6.87 7.38
CA SER A 104 29.56 -7.03 8.79
C SER A 104 28.63 -6.32 9.79
N SER A 105 27.69 -5.51 9.29
CA SER A 105 26.77 -4.72 10.10
C SER A 105 25.49 -5.48 10.43
N TYR A 106 24.80 -5.08 11.50
CA TYR A 106 23.56 -5.71 11.95
C TYR A 106 22.36 -5.19 11.14
N LEU A 107 22.28 -5.58 9.86
CA LEU A 107 21.26 -5.12 8.91
C LEU A 107 20.30 -6.23 8.45
N SER A 108 20.45 -7.47 8.92
CA SER A 108 19.64 -8.61 8.46
C SER A 108 18.14 -8.41 8.69
N SER A 109 17.74 -7.87 9.84
CA SER A 109 16.33 -7.54 10.13
C SER A 109 15.77 -6.50 9.16
N ILE A 110 16.58 -5.50 8.81
CA ILE A 110 16.24 -4.45 7.83
C ILE A 110 16.08 -5.07 6.43
N GLN A 111 17.06 -5.85 5.99
CA GLN A 111 17.04 -6.53 4.69
C GLN A 111 15.82 -7.45 4.55
N ASN A 112 15.54 -8.28 5.55
CA ASN A 112 14.41 -9.20 5.55
C ASN A 112 13.06 -8.46 5.49
N ARG A 113 12.92 -7.32 6.18
CA ARG A 113 11.69 -6.52 6.13
C ARG A 113 11.51 -5.82 4.78
N ILE A 114 12.60 -5.34 4.16
CA ILE A 114 12.54 -4.80 2.80
C ILE A 114 12.03 -5.89 1.84
N LEU A 115 12.63 -7.09 1.88
CA LEU A 115 12.22 -8.22 1.04
C LEU A 115 10.75 -8.62 1.28
N PHE A 116 10.34 -8.73 2.55
CA PHE A 116 9.00 -9.16 2.93
C PHE A 116 7.90 -8.16 2.54
N HIS A 117 8.09 -6.86 2.81
CA HIS A 117 7.04 -5.86 2.61
C HIS A 117 6.99 -5.29 1.18
N ILE A 118 8.12 -5.28 0.47
CA ILE A 118 8.20 -4.68 -0.86
C ILE A 118 8.16 -5.72 -1.99
N GLY A 119 8.75 -6.91 -1.81
CA GLY A 119 8.85 -7.91 -2.88
C GLY A 119 9.69 -7.43 -4.08
N THR A 120 9.45 -7.98 -5.27
CA THR A 120 10.24 -7.73 -6.50
C THR A 120 9.50 -6.94 -7.61
N GLU A 121 8.20 -6.64 -7.46
CA GLU A 121 7.36 -6.12 -8.56
C GLU A 121 6.78 -4.71 -8.34
N SER A 122 7.26 -3.94 -7.35
CA SER A 122 6.72 -2.60 -7.07
C SER A 122 7.65 -1.48 -7.56
N GLU A 123 7.08 -0.35 -7.97
CA GLU A 123 7.81 0.91 -8.18
C GLU A 123 8.22 1.44 -6.79
N VAL A 124 9.50 1.30 -6.46
CA VAL A 124 10.07 1.62 -5.14
C VAL A 124 10.91 2.87 -5.24
N ARG A 125 10.69 3.81 -4.32
CA ARG A 125 11.57 4.95 -4.09
C ARG A 125 12.35 4.70 -2.81
N PHE A 126 13.67 4.58 -2.92
CA PHE A 126 14.55 4.28 -1.79
C PHE A 126 15.31 5.52 -1.35
N PHE A 127 15.30 5.78 -0.04
CA PHE A 127 15.87 6.96 0.57
C PHE A 127 16.88 6.59 1.66
N ILE A 128 18.02 7.27 1.64
CA ILE A 128 18.95 7.31 2.79
C ILE A 128 18.72 8.63 3.51
N GLN A 129 18.29 8.55 4.77
CA GLN A 129 18.10 9.72 5.63
C GLN A 129 19.29 9.83 6.60
N THR A 130 20.13 10.85 6.43
CA THR A 130 21.26 11.10 7.33
C THR A 130 21.70 12.57 7.27
N THR A 131 22.16 13.09 8.41
CA THR A 131 22.77 14.42 8.55
C THR A 131 24.29 14.40 8.47
N HIS A 132 24.91 13.21 8.48
CA HIS A 132 26.37 13.03 8.46
C HIS A 132 26.93 13.20 7.05
N PHE A 133 27.83 14.16 6.87
CA PHE A 133 28.31 14.56 5.54
C PHE A 133 29.02 13.44 4.77
N ASP A 134 29.89 12.66 5.43
CA ASP A 134 30.57 11.55 4.76
C ASP A 134 29.62 10.44 4.31
N LEU A 135 28.56 10.16 5.08
CA LEU A 135 27.54 9.17 4.70
C LEU A 135 26.73 9.62 3.47
N GLN A 136 26.59 10.92 3.24
CA GLN A 136 25.93 11.45 2.04
C GLN A 136 26.79 11.27 0.77
N GLN A 137 28.11 11.13 0.94
CA GLN A 137 29.06 10.91 -0.17
C GLN A 137 29.22 9.43 -0.53
N ILE A 138 28.86 8.50 0.36
CA ILE A 138 28.93 7.06 0.11
C ILE A 138 28.13 6.68 -1.16
N PRO A 139 28.68 5.84 -2.05
CA PRO A 139 27.98 5.36 -3.23
C PRO A 139 27.01 4.23 -2.85
N TRP A 140 25.94 4.55 -2.14
CA TRP A 140 24.90 3.61 -1.68
C TRP A 140 24.30 2.76 -2.82
N GLU A 141 24.30 3.30 -4.04
CA GLU A 141 23.94 2.62 -5.28
C GLU A 141 24.83 1.41 -5.62
N SER A 142 25.97 1.26 -4.93
CA SER A 142 26.88 0.11 -5.05
C SER A 142 26.68 -0.92 -3.93
N TRP A 143 25.61 -0.83 -3.14
CA TRP A 143 25.29 -1.84 -2.13
C TRP A 143 24.72 -3.11 -2.81
N ASN A 144 25.44 -4.23 -2.70
CA ASN A 144 25.12 -5.49 -3.37
C ASN A 144 23.70 -5.97 -3.08
N PHE A 145 23.23 -5.89 -1.83
CA PHE A 145 21.86 -6.27 -1.48
C PHE A 145 20.81 -5.51 -2.31
N LEU A 146 20.97 -4.20 -2.45
CA LEU A 146 20.01 -3.39 -3.23
C LEU A 146 20.15 -3.66 -4.73
N HIS A 147 21.36 -3.89 -5.21
CA HIS A 147 21.62 -4.21 -6.61
C HIS A 147 21.04 -5.57 -7.02
N GLU A 148 21.18 -6.60 -6.18
CA GLU A 148 20.59 -7.92 -6.38
C GLU A 148 19.07 -7.89 -6.27
N TRP A 149 18.54 -7.04 -5.38
CA TRP A 149 17.11 -6.92 -5.15
C TRP A 149 16.39 -6.11 -6.23
N CYS A 150 16.91 -4.93 -6.62
CA CYS A 150 16.33 -4.06 -7.64
C CYS A 150 17.44 -3.29 -8.40
N PRO A 151 17.96 -3.85 -9.51
CA PRO A 151 19.14 -3.31 -10.22
C PRO A 151 19.01 -1.87 -10.74
N ASP A 152 17.79 -1.46 -11.12
CA ASP A 152 17.50 -0.17 -11.75
C ASP A 152 16.96 0.90 -10.77
N MET A 153 16.93 0.58 -9.47
CA MET A 153 16.39 1.47 -8.45
C MET A 153 17.31 2.67 -8.17
N GLU A 154 16.75 3.87 -8.19
CA GLU A 154 17.46 5.08 -7.78
C GLU A 154 17.45 5.24 -6.24
N ILE A 155 18.57 5.67 -5.68
CA ILE A 155 18.72 5.93 -4.24
C ILE A 155 18.88 7.44 -4.01
N ALA A 156 17.85 8.05 -3.43
CA ALA A 156 17.83 9.46 -3.08
C ALA A 156 18.32 9.71 -1.64
N LEU A 157 18.87 10.89 -1.38
CA LEU A 157 19.08 11.39 -0.03
C LEU A 157 17.84 12.14 0.45
N THR A 158 17.60 12.14 1.76
CA THR A 158 16.57 13.00 2.36
C THR A 158 17.06 13.62 3.67
N ILE A 159 16.73 14.89 3.89
CA ILE A 159 17.25 15.71 5.01
C ILE A 159 16.11 16.15 5.96
N GLN A 160 14.91 16.52 5.45
CA GLN A 160 13.70 16.73 6.26
C GLN A 160 12.41 16.85 5.41
N ARG A 161 11.25 16.76 6.06
CA ARG A 161 9.93 16.48 5.46
C ARG A 161 8.85 17.47 5.92
N ASN A 162 8.63 18.54 5.16
CA ASN A 162 7.38 19.33 5.24
C ASN A 162 6.96 19.70 3.80
N PRO A 163 5.71 19.48 3.39
CA PRO A 163 5.33 19.62 1.98
C PRO A 163 4.80 21.02 1.63
N PRO A 164 5.17 21.57 0.47
CA PRO A 164 4.32 22.43 -0.33
C PRO A 164 3.66 21.63 -1.47
N ILE A 165 2.38 21.29 -1.32
CA ILE A 165 1.60 20.57 -2.34
C ILE A 165 1.04 21.56 -3.37
N ILE A 166 1.84 21.94 -4.36
CA ILE A 166 1.39 22.67 -5.56
C ILE A 166 1.66 21.80 -6.79
N ASN A 167 0.64 21.48 -7.59
CA ASN A 167 0.81 20.66 -8.80
C ASN A 167 1.45 21.45 -9.95
N LEU A 168 2.30 20.79 -10.74
CA LEU A 168 2.88 21.35 -11.97
C LEU A 168 1.80 21.55 -13.04
N ASN A 169 1.88 22.67 -13.78
CA ASN A 169 1.01 22.99 -14.91
C ASN A 169 1.81 23.13 -16.20
N SER A 170 1.19 22.84 -17.35
CA SER A 170 1.80 23.06 -18.68
C SER A 170 1.40 24.44 -19.23
N PRO A 171 2.30 25.20 -19.90
CA PRO A 171 3.72 24.90 -20.09
C PRO A 171 4.52 25.10 -18.79
N ILE A 172 5.55 24.27 -18.61
CA ILE A 172 6.43 24.29 -17.43
C ILE A 172 7.35 25.49 -17.52
N LYS A 173 7.48 26.24 -16.43
CA LYS A 173 8.30 27.45 -16.35
C LYS A 173 9.68 27.12 -15.81
N VAL A 174 10.71 27.34 -16.62
CA VAL A 174 12.10 27.04 -16.30
C VAL A 174 12.93 28.33 -16.24
N LEU A 175 13.56 28.59 -15.10
CA LEU A 175 14.56 29.64 -14.95
C LEU A 175 15.95 29.03 -15.08
N VAL A 176 16.73 29.47 -16.07
CA VAL A 176 18.13 29.08 -16.23
C VAL A 176 19.03 30.21 -15.73
N ILE A 177 19.87 29.92 -14.75
CA ILE A 177 20.87 30.84 -14.20
C ILE A 177 22.24 30.36 -14.69
N LEU A 178 22.84 31.14 -15.58
CA LEU A 178 24.17 30.90 -16.12
C LEU A 178 25.19 31.76 -15.37
N GLY A 179 25.83 31.16 -14.37
CA GLY A 179 26.84 31.80 -13.54
C GLY A 179 28.18 32.00 -14.26
N ASN A 180 29.25 32.11 -13.49
CA ASN A 180 30.60 32.25 -14.04
C ASN A 180 31.01 30.92 -14.68
N ILE A 181 31.07 30.90 -16.01
CA ILE A 181 31.60 29.81 -16.82
C ILE A 181 32.61 30.46 -17.76
N ASP A 182 33.79 29.87 -18.00
CA ASP A 182 34.80 30.42 -18.91
C ASP A 182 34.24 30.60 -20.35
N ILE A 183 33.65 31.75 -20.65
CA ILE A 183 32.82 32.03 -21.84
C ILE A 183 33.62 31.85 -23.15
N GLU A 184 34.94 31.90 -23.11
CA GLU A 184 35.82 31.71 -24.27
C GLU A 184 35.95 30.24 -24.72
N ASN A 185 35.41 29.28 -23.95
CA ASN A 185 35.50 27.87 -24.29
C ASN A 185 34.34 27.44 -25.20
N LYS A 186 34.65 26.87 -26.37
CA LYS A 186 33.71 26.42 -27.44
C LYS A 186 32.60 25.47 -26.93
N HIS A 187 32.79 24.88 -25.76
CA HIS A 187 31.86 23.98 -25.08
C HIS A 187 30.67 24.69 -24.40
N ASN A 188 30.75 25.99 -24.10
CA ASN A 188 29.68 26.72 -23.40
C ASN A 188 28.55 27.18 -24.32
N SER A 189 28.88 27.60 -25.56
CA SER A 189 27.88 27.84 -26.60
C SER A 189 27.09 26.56 -26.91
N LEU A 190 27.76 25.40 -26.84
CA LEU A 190 27.13 24.09 -26.99
C LEU A 190 26.15 23.77 -25.85
N CYS A 191 26.50 24.13 -24.60
CA CYS A 191 25.59 23.99 -23.45
C CYS A 191 24.26 24.72 -23.65
N LEU A 192 24.37 26.01 -23.97
CA LEU A 192 23.22 26.87 -24.19
C LEU A 192 22.43 26.43 -25.41
N SER A 193 23.08 26.02 -26.51
CA SER A 193 22.38 25.51 -27.69
C SER A 193 21.69 24.18 -27.43
N SER A 194 22.31 23.27 -26.68
CA SER A 194 21.69 21.98 -26.31
C SER A 194 20.50 22.21 -25.38
N LEU A 195 20.62 23.09 -24.38
CA LEU A 195 19.49 23.48 -23.52
C LEU A 195 18.38 24.15 -24.31
N GLN A 196 18.69 25.11 -25.17
CA GLN A 196 17.70 25.78 -26.03
C GLN A 196 17.05 24.81 -27.00
N THR A 197 17.76 23.80 -27.49
CA THR A 197 17.22 22.78 -28.39
C THR A 197 16.31 21.80 -27.64
N VAL A 198 16.74 21.33 -26.46
CA VAL A 198 16.00 20.36 -25.65
C VAL A 198 14.78 20.98 -24.97
N LEU A 199 14.88 22.23 -24.50
CA LEU A 199 13.81 22.95 -23.80
C LEU A 199 13.05 23.93 -24.71
N GLY A 200 13.48 24.15 -25.96
CA GLY A 200 12.89 25.10 -26.90
C GLY A 200 11.56 24.69 -27.51
N ASN A 201 10.79 23.82 -26.84
CA ASN A 201 9.43 23.48 -27.25
C ASN A 201 8.45 24.40 -26.49
N PRO A 202 8.01 25.53 -27.08
CA PRO A 202 7.18 26.52 -26.40
C PRO A 202 5.80 25.97 -25.98
N ASP A 203 5.33 24.88 -26.61
CA ASP A 203 4.09 24.21 -26.23
C ASP A 203 4.21 23.41 -24.93
N LYS A 204 5.44 23.14 -24.47
CA LYS A 204 5.75 22.35 -23.26
C LYS A 204 6.51 23.14 -22.20
N VAL A 205 7.38 24.06 -22.59
CA VAL A 205 8.31 24.76 -21.70
C VAL A 205 8.34 26.25 -22.03
N SER A 206 8.20 27.08 -21.00
CA SER A 206 8.47 28.51 -21.02
C SER A 206 9.78 28.75 -20.29
N MET A 207 10.78 29.34 -20.95
CA MET A 207 12.11 29.53 -20.40
C MET A 207 12.49 31.01 -20.29
N GLN A 208 13.14 31.36 -19.19
CA GLN A 208 13.93 32.58 -19.06
C GLN A 208 15.38 32.23 -18.75
N ILE A 209 16.33 32.87 -19.43
CA ILE A 209 17.77 32.71 -19.18
C ILE A 209 18.30 34.01 -18.57
N LEU A 210 19.00 33.88 -17.45
CA LEU A 210 19.87 34.92 -16.89
C LEU A 210 21.31 34.57 -17.23
N SER A 211 21.92 35.33 -18.12
CA SER A 211 23.33 35.20 -18.49
C SER A 211 23.97 36.59 -18.59
N PRO A 212 25.31 36.68 -18.69
CA PRO A 212 25.98 37.97 -18.91
C PRO A 212 25.55 38.68 -20.21
N SER A 213 25.05 37.94 -21.21
CA SER A 213 24.72 38.45 -22.55
C SER A 213 23.21 38.44 -22.87
N SER A 214 22.33 38.12 -21.92
CA SER A 214 20.87 38.13 -22.10
C SER A 214 20.24 39.50 -21.89
N GLU A 215 19.00 39.69 -22.37
CA GLU A 215 18.22 40.94 -22.17
C GLU A 215 18.09 41.35 -20.70
N VAL A 216 17.92 40.37 -19.80
CA VAL A 216 18.04 40.55 -18.35
C VAL A 216 19.39 40.00 -17.91
N PRO A 217 20.39 40.83 -17.57
CA PRO A 217 21.73 40.35 -17.26
C PRO A 217 21.74 39.63 -15.91
N ILE A 218 22.65 38.66 -15.76
CA ILE A 218 22.84 38.01 -14.47
C ILE A 218 23.40 39.00 -13.42
N SER A 219 22.72 39.09 -12.28
CA SER A 219 23.17 39.85 -11.09
C SER A 219 22.39 39.37 -9.87
N THR A 220 22.94 39.55 -8.67
CA THR A 220 22.24 39.21 -7.41
C THR A 220 20.84 39.82 -7.34
N LYS A 221 20.70 41.08 -7.76
CA LYS A 221 19.41 41.79 -7.79
C LYS A 221 18.41 41.14 -8.76
N ASN A 222 18.87 40.75 -9.95
CA ASN A 222 17.99 40.14 -10.95
C ASN A 222 17.59 38.72 -10.57
N ILE A 223 18.49 37.95 -9.97
CA ILE A 223 18.16 36.61 -9.42
C ILE A 223 17.08 36.73 -8.35
N HIS A 224 17.23 37.65 -7.38
CA HIS A 224 16.18 37.91 -6.39
C HIS A 224 14.86 38.33 -7.04
N ASN A 225 14.90 39.28 -7.98
CA ASN A 225 13.70 39.77 -8.65
C ASN A 225 12.97 38.66 -9.38
N GLU A 226 13.67 37.79 -10.11
CA GLU A 226 13.06 36.68 -10.84
C GLU A 226 12.42 35.66 -9.90
N LEU A 227 13.14 35.25 -8.85
CA LEU A 227 12.64 34.30 -7.86
C LEU A 227 11.45 34.84 -7.06
N ILE A 228 11.41 36.16 -6.81
CA ILE A 228 10.33 36.80 -6.04
C ILE A 228 9.13 37.15 -6.92
N LYS A 229 9.33 37.70 -8.12
CA LYS A 229 8.22 38.22 -8.95
C LYS A 229 7.50 37.12 -9.69
N ASN A 230 8.25 36.25 -10.35
CA ASN A 230 7.69 35.22 -11.23
C ASN A 230 7.43 33.92 -10.48
N GLN A 231 6.68 33.02 -11.13
CA GLN A 231 6.45 31.66 -10.67
C GLN A 231 7.30 30.74 -11.53
N TRP A 232 8.21 29.99 -10.92
CA TRP A 232 9.09 29.04 -11.58
C TRP A 232 8.80 27.63 -11.08
N ASP A 233 8.71 26.67 -11.99
CA ASP A 233 8.52 25.25 -11.66
C ASP A 233 9.88 24.55 -11.48
N ILE A 234 10.87 24.95 -12.30
CA ILE A 234 12.23 24.40 -12.31
C ILE A 234 13.24 25.55 -12.34
N VAL A 235 14.29 25.44 -11.54
CA VAL A 235 15.49 26.30 -11.64
C VAL A 235 16.69 25.44 -12.04
N VAL A 236 17.42 25.85 -13.07
CA VAL A 236 18.64 25.19 -13.51
C VAL A 236 19.80 26.17 -13.31
N TYR A 237 20.79 25.77 -12.51
CA TYR A 237 22.03 26.50 -12.37
C TYR A 237 23.15 25.79 -13.13
N LEU A 238 23.89 26.59 -13.91
CA LEU A 238 25.07 26.18 -14.65
C LEU A 238 26.20 27.14 -14.31
N GLY A 239 27.28 26.65 -13.74
CA GLY A 239 28.38 27.48 -13.28
C GLY A 239 29.32 26.78 -12.32
N HIS A 240 30.33 27.51 -11.85
CA HIS A 240 31.16 27.03 -10.76
C HIS A 240 30.40 27.11 -9.43
N SER A 241 30.56 26.09 -8.59
CA SER A 241 30.14 26.14 -7.20
C SER A 241 31.25 25.66 -6.29
N GLN A 242 31.09 25.88 -5.00
CA GLN A 242 32.02 25.42 -3.98
C GLN A 242 31.25 25.03 -2.73
N THR A 243 31.58 23.87 -2.16
CA THR A 243 31.16 23.48 -0.81
C THR A 243 32.30 23.76 0.18
N SER A 244 31.94 24.21 1.37
CA SER A 244 32.82 24.37 2.53
C SER A 244 33.44 23.03 2.96
N SER A 245 34.58 23.07 3.67
CA SER A 245 35.32 21.86 4.04
C SER A 245 34.57 20.93 4.98
N ASP A 246 33.62 21.44 5.77
CA ASP A 246 32.77 20.65 6.66
C ASP A 246 31.50 20.12 5.96
N GLY A 247 31.27 20.52 4.70
CA GLY A 247 30.15 20.05 3.91
C GLY A 247 28.80 20.71 4.22
N HIS A 248 28.77 21.70 5.12
CA HIS A 248 27.51 22.29 5.60
C HIS A 248 27.03 23.45 4.75
N ASP A 249 27.96 24.24 4.19
CA ASP A 249 27.65 25.40 3.36
C ASP A 249 28.17 25.26 1.94
N GLY A 250 27.44 25.81 0.96
CA GLY A 250 27.94 25.99 -0.39
C GLY A 250 27.53 27.31 -1.03
N VAL A 251 28.20 27.65 -2.12
CA VAL A 251 27.99 28.91 -2.86
C VAL A 251 27.96 28.70 -4.37
N PHE A 252 27.02 29.38 -5.03
CA PHE A 252 27.01 29.56 -6.48
C PHE A 252 27.96 30.70 -6.87
N ILE A 253 28.85 30.48 -7.83
CA ILE A 253 29.70 31.53 -8.38
C ILE A 253 28.98 32.19 -9.54
N ILE A 254 28.58 33.45 -9.37
CA ILE A 254 27.78 34.17 -10.34
C ILE A 254 28.66 34.91 -11.35
N ASP A 255 29.73 35.50 -10.86
CA ASP A 255 30.77 36.18 -11.65
C ASP A 255 32.11 36.10 -10.89
N ASN A 256 33.16 36.76 -11.39
CA ASN A 256 34.50 36.72 -10.81
C ASN A 256 34.57 37.25 -9.36
N ASN A 257 33.61 38.07 -8.93
CA ASN A 257 33.63 38.75 -7.63
C ASN A 257 32.43 38.41 -6.74
N THR A 258 31.48 37.61 -7.23
CA THR A 258 30.20 37.36 -6.57
C THR A 258 29.97 35.86 -6.36
N ALA A 259 29.90 35.46 -5.09
CA ALA A 259 29.47 34.14 -4.66
C ALA A 259 28.19 34.26 -3.83
N LEU A 260 27.17 33.43 -4.13
CA LEU A 260 25.86 33.46 -3.47
C LEU A 260 25.55 32.12 -2.81
N SER A 261 25.37 32.14 -1.49
CA SER A 261 24.83 31.02 -0.72
C SER A 261 23.31 30.97 -0.84
N PRO A 262 22.72 29.77 -1.10
CA PRO A 262 21.29 29.55 -0.96
C PRO A 262 20.75 30.02 0.40
N GLU A 263 21.44 29.71 1.49
CA GLU A 263 20.97 29.96 2.86
C GLU A 263 21.24 31.38 3.35
N HIS A 264 22.42 31.95 3.06
CA HIS A 264 22.77 33.29 3.56
C HIS A 264 22.35 34.42 2.64
N ASN A 265 22.36 34.20 1.32
CA ASN A 265 22.07 35.26 0.35
C ASN A 265 20.69 35.12 -0.28
N LEU A 266 20.26 33.89 -0.62
CA LEU A 266 19.05 33.69 -1.44
C LEU A 266 17.83 33.15 -0.67
N ARG A 267 17.93 32.87 0.64
CA ARG A 267 16.91 32.16 1.42
C ARG A 267 15.52 32.72 1.25
N ASN A 268 15.33 34.01 1.49
CA ASN A 268 14.02 34.66 1.40
C ASN A 268 13.42 34.51 -0.02
N SER A 269 14.20 34.79 -1.07
CA SER A 269 13.73 34.64 -2.45
C SER A 269 13.40 33.19 -2.82
N LEU A 270 14.18 32.23 -2.34
CA LEU A 270 13.95 30.81 -2.60
C LEU A 270 12.74 30.28 -1.81
N GLU A 271 12.56 30.67 -0.56
CA GLU A 271 11.35 30.34 0.22
C GLU A 271 10.08 30.89 -0.46
N ILE A 272 10.15 32.09 -1.03
CA ILE A 272 9.05 32.66 -1.83
C ILE A 272 8.83 31.83 -3.11
N ALA A 273 9.90 31.48 -3.82
CA ALA A 273 9.80 30.66 -5.04
C ALA A 273 9.19 29.27 -4.75
N VAL A 274 9.59 28.62 -3.66
CA VAL A 274 9.02 27.34 -3.18
C VAL A 274 7.52 27.51 -2.88
N LYS A 275 7.13 28.55 -2.14
CA LYS A 275 5.71 28.87 -1.87
C LYS A 275 4.91 29.15 -3.15
N LYS A 276 5.56 29.61 -4.22
CA LYS A 276 4.95 29.83 -5.53
C LYS A 276 4.91 28.58 -6.41
N GLY A 277 5.57 27.48 -6.04
CA GLY A 277 5.52 26.21 -6.77
C GLY A 277 6.83 25.74 -7.38
N LEU A 278 7.99 26.27 -6.97
CA LEU A 278 9.28 25.70 -7.34
C LEU A 278 9.39 24.25 -6.85
N LYS A 279 9.49 23.30 -7.80
CA LYS A 279 9.53 21.86 -7.53
C LYS A 279 10.90 21.23 -7.69
N LEU A 280 11.68 21.67 -8.67
CA LEU A 280 12.98 21.07 -8.98
C LEU A 280 14.07 22.12 -9.11
N VAL A 281 15.20 21.89 -8.44
CA VAL A 281 16.44 22.65 -8.69
C VAL A 281 17.51 21.70 -9.21
N ILE A 282 18.11 22.02 -10.36
CA ILE A 282 19.22 21.26 -10.94
C ILE A 282 20.46 22.13 -10.85
N CYS A 283 21.40 21.75 -9.99
CA CYS A 283 22.72 22.36 -9.88
C CYS A 283 23.70 21.49 -10.65
N ASN A 284 23.83 21.77 -11.96
CA ASN A 284 24.80 21.10 -12.80
C ASN A 284 26.12 21.88 -12.75
N SER A 285 26.70 21.91 -11.56
CA SER A 285 27.86 22.70 -11.16
C SER A 285 28.86 21.83 -10.38
N CYS A 286 30.12 22.27 -10.31
CA CYS A 286 31.17 21.53 -9.60
C CYS A 286 30.95 21.60 -8.09
N ASP A 287 30.92 20.46 -7.38
CA ASP A 287 30.76 20.37 -5.92
C ASP A 287 29.47 21.04 -5.39
N GLY A 288 28.38 20.26 -5.34
CA GLY A 288 27.04 20.75 -5.02
C GLY A 288 26.38 20.17 -3.78
N LEU A 289 27.06 19.32 -2.98
CA LEU A 289 26.41 18.69 -1.81
C LEU A 289 26.01 19.71 -0.73
N GLY A 290 26.86 20.68 -0.42
CA GLY A 290 26.53 21.75 0.54
C GLY A 290 25.36 22.62 0.06
N ILE A 291 25.37 22.97 -1.23
CA ILE A 291 24.25 23.68 -1.88
C ILE A 291 22.96 22.86 -1.78
N GLY A 292 23.03 21.57 -2.10
CA GLY A 292 21.89 20.67 -2.04
C GLY A 292 21.29 20.56 -0.64
N ARG A 293 22.14 20.54 0.40
CA ARG A 293 21.72 20.59 1.79
C ARG A 293 21.01 21.90 2.14
N GLN A 294 21.59 23.04 1.77
CA GLN A 294 20.99 24.35 2.03
C GLN A 294 19.64 24.51 1.29
N LEU A 295 19.54 24.06 0.04
CA LEU A 295 18.28 24.06 -0.72
C LEU A 295 17.22 23.13 -0.09
N ALA A 296 17.62 21.96 0.39
CA ALA A 296 16.71 21.05 1.09
C ALA A 296 16.19 21.66 2.40
N ASN A 297 17.06 22.32 3.16
CA ASN A 297 16.69 23.05 4.39
C ASN A 297 15.71 24.20 4.12
N ILE A 298 15.81 24.84 2.96
CA ILE A 298 14.88 25.90 2.51
C ILE A 298 13.51 25.33 2.12
N GLY A 299 13.42 24.02 1.86
CA GLY A 299 12.18 23.33 1.50
C GLY A 299 12.02 23.10 -0.01
N VAL A 300 13.09 23.15 -0.79
CA VAL A 300 13.05 22.74 -2.20
C VAL A 300 12.76 21.22 -2.27
N PRO A 301 11.69 20.78 -2.96
CA PRO A 301 11.26 19.38 -2.87
C PRO A 301 12.16 18.36 -3.59
N HIS A 302 12.69 18.73 -4.76
CA HIS A 302 13.57 17.88 -5.56
C HIS A 302 14.81 18.65 -5.96
N ILE A 303 15.99 18.07 -5.74
CA ILE A 303 17.27 18.72 -6.01
C ILE A 303 18.22 17.72 -6.65
N ILE A 304 18.82 18.08 -7.77
CA ILE A 304 19.90 17.31 -8.39
C ILE A 304 21.19 18.12 -8.27
N VAL A 305 22.23 17.53 -7.69
CA VAL A 305 23.56 18.14 -7.53
C VAL A 305 24.65 17.17 -7.97
N MET A 306 25.87 17.66 -8.23
CA MET A 306 27.04 16.79 -8.47
C MET A 306 27.86 16.64 -7.19
N LYS A 307 28.26 15.40 -6.85
CA LYS A 307 29.04 15.10 -5.63
C LYS A 307 30.45 15.68 -5.67
N GLU A 308 31.06 15.72 -6.85
CA GLU A 308 32.44 16.16 -7.07
C GLU A 308 32.54 17.00 -8.36
N PRO A 309 33.64 17.74 -8.60
CA PRO A 309 33.82 18.53 -9.82
C PRO A 309 33.74 17.69 -11.09
N ILE A 310 32.88 18.08 -12.03
CA ILE A 310 32.55 17.30 -13.23
C ILE A 310 33.07 17.98 -14.50
N ALA A 311 33.57 17.20 -15.47
CA ALA A 311 33.96 17.72 -16.78
C ALA A 311 32.76 18.35 -17.49
N VAL A 312 32.97 19.48 -18.16
CA VAL A 312 31.91 20.21 -18.87
C VAL A 312 31.16 19.27 -19.81
N ARG A 313 31.85 18.47 -20.63
CA ARG A 313 31.21 17.50 -21.55
C ARG A 313 30.32 16.46 -20.85
N VAL A 314 30.65 16.04 -19.64
CA VAL A 314 29.86 15.06 -18.87
C VAL A 314 28.63 15.75 -18.28
N ALA A 315 28.79 16.97 -17.76
CA ALA A 315 27.68 17.82 -17.32
C ALA A 315 26.70 18.12 -18.46
N LEU A 316 27.21 18.35 -19.68
CA LEU A 316 26.40 18.53 -20.89
C LEU A 316 25.65 17.27 -21.25
N ARG A 317 26.36 16.14 -21.36
CA ARG A 317 25.76 14.87 -21.71
C ARG A 317 24.67 14.46 -20.73
N PHE A 318 24.90 14.68 -19.44
CA PHE A 318 23.91 14.47 -18.39
C PHE A 318 22.60 15.18 -18.73
N ILE A 319 22.66 16.48 -19.04
CA ILE A 319 21.48 17.29 -19.38
C ILE A 319 20.83 16.84 -20.69
N GLU A 320 21.62 16.51 -21.71
CA GLU A 320 21.14 16.03 -23.02
C GLU A 320 20.38 14.71 -22.94
N VAL A 321 20.67 13.88 -21.93
CA VAL A 321 19.97 12.60 -21.72
C VAL A 321 18.84 12.76 -20.70
N PHE A 322 19.11 13.43 -19.59
CA PHE A 322 18.16 13.59 -18.49
C PHE A 322 16.92 14.39 -18.91
N LEU A 323 17.11 15.58 -19.49
CA LEU A 323 15.99 16.49 -19.78
C LEU A 323 15.00 15.93 -20.80
N PRO A 324 15.40 15.35 -21.96
CA PRO A 324 14.44 14.79 -22.90
C PRO A 324 13.61 13.64 -22.31
N ASN A 325 14.20 12.80 -21.46
CA ASN A 325 13.50 11.74 -20.77
C ASN A 325 12.47 12.30 -19.78
N PHE A 326 12.87 13.28 -18.97
CA PHE A 326 11.98 13.93 -18.01
C PHE A 326 10.85 14.70 -18.71
N LEU A 327 11.18 15.52 -19.71
CA LEU A 327 10.23 16.21 -20.62
C LEU A 327 9.34 15.25 -21.43
N GLY A 328 9.77 14.00 -21.55
CA GLY A 328 9.08 12.88 -22.20
C GLY A 328 8.09 12.13 -21.30
N HIS A 329 7.79 12.65 -20.10
CA HIS A 329 6.87 12.06 -19.11
C HIS A 329 7.40 10.84 -18.34
N LYS A 330 8.71 10.58 -18.35
CA LYS A 330 9.32 9.67 -17.38
C LYS A 330 9.40 10.35 -16.00
N SER A 331 9.46 9.55 -14.94
CA SER A 331 9.65 10.12 -13.60
C SER A 331 11.04 10.74 -13.44
N LEU A 332 11.19 11.63 -12.45
CA LEU A 332 12.49 12.24 -12.14
C LEU A 332 13.57 11.20 -11.88
N GLN A 333 13.26 10.17 -11.08
CA GLN A 333 14.19 9.10 -10.73
C GLN A 333 14.52 8.23 -11.95
N GLU A 334 13.52 7.85 -12.74
CA GLU A 334 13.74 7.08 -13.97
C GLU A 334 14.62 7.82 -14.97
N SER A 335 14.39 9.13 -15.15
CA SER A 335 15.18 9.99 -16.02
C SER A 335 16.63 10.11 -15.54
N LEU A 336 16.83 10.13 -14.22
CA LEU A 336 18.16 10.14 -13.60
C LEU A 336 18.89 8.81 -13.79
N THR A 337 18.21 7.68 -13.58
CA THR A 337 18.76 6.34 -13.81
C THR A 337 19.26 6.20 -15.25
N ILE A 338 18.46 6.61 -16.23
CA ILE A 338 18.84 6.56 -17.66
C ILE A 338 20.06 7.42 -17.94
N ALA A 339 20.11 8.65 -17.40
CA ALA A 339 21.26 9.53 -17.55
C ALA A 339 22.54 8.92 -16.95
N ARG A 340 22.46 8.30 -15.76
CA ARG A 340 23.60 7.62 -15.15
C ARG A 340 24.05 6.39 -15.94
N GLN A 341 23.12 5.63 -16.53
CA GLN A 341 23.44 4.48 -17.39
C GLN A 341 24.16 4.94 -18.66
N ASP A 342 23.73 6.02 -19.30
CA ASP A 342 24.40 6.60 -20.47
C ASP A 342 25.83 7.07 -20.14
N LEU A 343 26.03 7.66 -18.96
CA LEU A 343 27.36 8.05 -18.49
C LEU A 343 28.31 6.86 -18.21
N ARG A 344 27.82 5.61 -18.18
CA ARG A 344 28.66 4.39 -18.05
C ARG A 344 29.20 3.89 -19.38
N LEU A 345 28.76 4.42 -20.52
CA LEU A 345 29.21 3.96 -21.83
C LEU A 345 30.71 4.26 -22.04
N HIS A 346 31.38 3.39 -22.79
CA HIS A 346 32.85 3.36 -22.90
C HIS A 346 33.49 4.70 -23.32
N GLU A 347 32.82 5.51 -24.15
CA GLU A 347 33.30 6.85 -24.55
C GLU A 347 33.50 7.78 -23.34
N PHE A 348 32.65 7.65 -22.31
CA PHE A 348 32.75 8.44 -21.08
C PHE A 348 33.56 7.75 -19.97
N GLU A 349 33.80 6.44 -20.05
CA GLU A 349 34.74 5.74 -19.16
C GLU A 349 36.21 6.14 -19.39
N GLU A 350 36.55 6.55 -20.61
CA GLU A 350 37.85 7.17 -20.93
C GLU A 350 38.04 8.53 -20.28
N ASP A 351 36.96 9.27 -20.27
CA ASP A 351 36.93 10.69 -19.99
C ASP A 351 36.58 11.03 -18.55
N ALA A 352 36.00 10.09 -17.81
CA ALA A 352 35.41 10.34 -16.50
C ALA A 352 35.19 9.05 -15.71
N ALA A 353 36.30 8.43 -15.27
CA ALA A 353 36.24 7.24 -14.42
C ALA A 353 35.35 7.49 -13.20
N SER A 354 34.23 6.75 -13.08
CA SER A 354 33.21 6.88 -12.01
C SER A 354 32.20 8.04 -12.16
N SER A 355 32.09 8.68 -13.33
CA SER A 355 31.14 9.78 -13.62
C SER A 355 29.68 9.48 -13.30
N SER A 356 29.24 8.23 -13.53
CA SER A 356 27.88 7.79 -13.23
C SER A 356 27.52 7.85 -11.73
N LEU A 357 28.50 8.00 -10.83
CA LEU A 357 28.29 8.14 -9.39
C LEU A 357 28.17 9.60 -8.93
N LEU A 358 28.41 10.58 -9.83
CA LEU A 358 28.47 12.00 -9.50
C LEU A 358 27.09 12.65 -9.33
N PRO A 359 26.10 12.47 -10.23
CA PRO A 359 24.80 13.08 -10.03
C PRO A 359 24.14 12.50 -8.79
N ARG A 360 23.65 13.33 -7.86
CA ARG A 360 22.97 12.92 -6.63
C ARG A 360 21.60 13.58 -6.54
N LEU A 361 20.60 12.76 -6.24
CA LEU A 361 19.24 13.21 -5.97
C LEU A 361 19.06 13.41 -4.47
N ILE A 362 18.61 14.61 -4.10
CA ILE A 362 18.04 14.90 -2.78
C ILE A 362 16.56 15.16 -3.00
N GLU A 363 15.72 14.41 -2.30
CA GLU A 363 14.28 14.44 -2.52
C GLU A 363 13.52 14.40 -1.18
N ASN A 364 12.42 15.14 -1.13
CA ASN A 364 11.45 15.03 -0.06
C ASN A 364 10.56 13.80 -0.29
N PRO A 365 10.64 12.75 0.54
CA PRO A 365 9.85 11.53 0.36
C PRO A 365 8.35 11.73 0.53
N GLU A 366 7.90 12.87 1.08
CA GLU A 366 6.47 13.21 1.17
C GLU A 366 5.88 13.75 -0.13
N GLU A 367 6.70 14.01 -1.15
CA GLU A 367 6.17 14.36 -2.46
C GLU A 367 5.89 13.10 -3.28
N PRO A 368 4.86 13.09 -4.13
CA PRO A 368 4.67 12.02 -5.10
C PRO A 368 5.84 12.00 -6.12
N PRO A 369 6.04 10.91 -6.87
CA PRO A 369 7.01 10.88 -7.96
C PRO A 369 6.78 12.06 -8.91
N LEU A 370 7.82 12.88 -9.10
CA LEU A 370 7.73 14.05 -9.97
C LEU A 370 7.67 13.60 -11.43
N ILE A 371 6.50 13.80 -12.04
CA ILE A 371 6.20 13.50 -13.46
C ILE A 371 5.53 14.73 -14.06
N LEU A 372 5.91 15.09 -15.29
CA LEU A 372 5.34 16.24 -15.97
C LEU A 372 3.92 15.96 -16.50
N PRO A 373 2.98 16.92 -16.37
CA PRO A 373 1.60 16.73 -16.79
C PRO A 373 1.49 16.49 -18.31
N LYS A 374 0.63 15.56 -18.72
CA LYS A 374 0.29 15.37 -20.14
C LYS A 374 -0.54 16.56 -20.63
N ASN A 375 -0.14 17.13 -21.77
CA ASN A 375 -0.82 18.29 -22.35
C ASN A 375 -2.23 17.90 -22.81
N GLN A 376 -3.24 18.15 -21.97
CA GLN A 376 -4.64 18.02 -22.37
C GLN A 376 -4.97 19.23 -23.24
N ARG A 377 -5.00 19.05 -24.57
CA ARG A 377 -5.49 20.07 -25.50
C ARG A 377 -6.93 20.41 -25.14
N SER A 378 -7.14 21.48 -24.39
CA SER A 378 -8.46 22.09 -24.26
C SER A 378 -8.83 22.65 -25.64
N LEU A 379 -9.79 22.03 -26.32
CA LEU A 379 -10.37 22.58 -27.54
C LEU A 379 -11.08 23.90 -27.18
N ARG A 380 -10.40 25.03 -27.34
CA ARG A 380 -11.03 26.35 -27.28
C ARG A 380 -11.87 26.55 -28.54
N LEU A 381 -13.14 26.15 -28.49
CA LEU A 381 -14.11 26.44 -29.54
C LEU A 381 -14.46 27.94 -29.57
N SER A 382 -14.54 28.50 -30.77
CA SER A 382 -14.81 29.92 -31.03
C SER A 382 -16.26 30.31 -30.67
N SER A 383 -16.49 31.62 -30.45
CA SER A 383 -17.75 32.19 -29.96
C SER A 383 -19.01 31.75 -30.73
N ARG A 384 -18.90 31.54 -32.06
CA ARG A 384 -20.03 31.08 -32.90
C ARG A 384 -20.44 29.64 -32.60
N TRP A 385 -19.48 28.80 -32.22
CA TRP A 385 -19.77 27.41 -31.81
C TRP A 385 -20.35 27.34 -30.41
N LYS A 386 -20.09 28.30 -29.51
CA LYS A 386 -20.76 28.36 -28.19
C LYS A 386 -22.26 28.62 -28.32
N GLN A 387 -22.68 29.45 -29.28
CA GLN A 387 -24.10 29.71 -29.55
C GLN A 387 -24.78 28.50 -30.20
N ALA A 388 -24.12 27.82 -31.13
CA ALA A 388 -24.61 26.56 -31.69
C ALA A 388 -24.67 25.44 -30.62
N LEU A 389 -23.68 25.36 -29.74
CA LEU A 389 -23.63 24.40 -28.64
C LEU A 389 -24.70 24.70 -27.59
N LEU A 390 -25.05 25.96 -27.32
CA LEU A 390 -26.17 26.34 -26.45
C LEU A 390 -27.52 25.96 -27.04
N PHE A 391 -27.70 26.10 -28.36
CA PHE A 391 -28.91 25.65 -29.04
C PHE A 391 -29.03 24.13 -29.05
N ILE A 392 -27.91 23.43 -29.29
CA ILE A 392 -27.82 21.97 -29.23
C ILE A 392 -27.98 21.49 -27.78
N LEU A 393 -27.44 22.17 -26.77
CA LEU A 393 -27.66 21.86 -25.36
C LEU A 393 -29.11 22.10 -24.96
N SER A 394 -29.75 23.17 -25.41
CA SER A 394 -31.17 23.43 -25.18
C SER A 394 -32.03 22.32 -25.79
N LEU A 395 -31.70 21.89 -27.02
CA LEU A 395 -32.38 20.81 -27.71
C LEU A 395 -32.11 19.45 -27.03
N LEU A 396 -30.89 19.24 -26.53
CA LEU A 396 -30.48 18.06 -25.77
C LEU A 396 -31.06 18.07 -24.35
N VAL A 397 -31.37 19.23 -23.77
CA VAL A 397 -32.03 19.35 -22.46
C VAL A 397 -33.53 19.10 -22.61
N THR A 398 -34.17 19.58 -23.67
CA THR A 398 -35.56 19.20 -23.97
C THR A 398 -35.67 17.74 -24.39
N LEU A 399 -34.73 17.24 -25.20
CA LEU A 399 -34.60 15.80 -25.48
C LEU A 399 -34.23 15.02 -24.22
N SER A 400 -33.39 15.52 -23.31
CA SER A 400 -33.05 14.82 -22.06
C SER A 400 -34.17 14.86 -21.05
N VAL A 401 -35.04 15.87 -21.05
CA VAL A 401 -36.27 15.87 -20.24
C VAL A 401 -37.25 14.84 -20.80
N LEU A 402 -37.28 14.64 -22.12
CA LEU A 402 -38.04 13.57 -22.77
C LEU A 402 -37.39 12.17 -22.62
N TYR A 403 -36.05 12.10 -22.52
CA TYR A 403 -35.26 10.86 -22.42
C TYR A 403 -34.99 10.43 -20.96
N TRP A 404 -34.97 11.36 -20.00
CA TRP A 404 -34.91 11.05 -18.55
C TRP A 404 -36.26 10.58 -18.00
N GLY A 405 -37.34 10.73 -18.77
CA GLY A 405 -38.61 10.06 -18.51
C GLY A 405 -38.58 8.55 -18.78
N GLY A 406 -37.54 8.01 -19.44
CA GLY A 406 -37.45 6.57 -19.67
C GLY A 406 -36.12 6.13 -20.30
N VAL A 407 -35.49 5.10 -19.71
CA VAL A 407 -34.25 4.42 -20.17
C VAL A 407 -32.98 5.24 -19.83
N PHE A 408 -32.42 5.22 -18.61
CA PHE A 408 -31.78 4.12 -17.89
C PHE A 408 -31.90 4.39 -16.38
N SER A 409 -32.44 3.46 -15.58
CA SER A 409 -32.29 3.57 -14.12
C SER A 409 -30.95 2.97 -13.71
N ASN A 410 -30.18 3.70 -12.90
CA ASN A 410 -28.91 3.26 -12.30
C ASN A 410 -29.13 2.27 -11.14
N ASP A 411 -30.14 1.41 -11.24
CA ASP A 411 -30.51 0.47 -10.19
C ASP A 411 -29.64 -0.79 -10.30
N ALA A 412 -28.81 -1.04 -9.29
CA ALA A 412 -27.89 -2.19 -9.28
C ALA A 412 -28.64 -3.53 -9.33
N SER A 413 -29.92 -3.55 -8.95
CA SER A 413 -30.76 -4.75 -8.90
C SER A 413 -31.22 -5.25 -10.30
N LYS A 414 -30.86 -4.54 -11.37
CA LYS A 414 -31.18 -4.94 -12.76
C LYS A 414 -30.27 -6.03 -13.34
N TYR A 415 -29.19 -6.38 -12.65
CA TYR A 415 -28.24 -7.40 -13.11
C TYR A 415 -28.60 -8.77 -12.53
N PRO A 416 -28.55 -9.87 -13.30
CA PRO A 416 -29.04 -11.19 -12.86
C PRO A 416 -28.34 -11.78 -11.63
N GLU A 417 -27.15 -11.27 -11.30
CA GLU A 417 -26.35 -11.67 -10.15
C GLU A 417 -26.49 -10.74 -8.93
N ILE A 418 -27.39 -9.76 -9.01
CA ILE A 418 -27.74 -8.80 -7.96
C ILE A 418 -29.26 -8.80 -7.78
N SER A 419 -29.76 -8.76 -6.55
CA SER A 419 -31.21 -8.85 -6.29
C SER A 419 -31.64 -8.09 -5.05
N LEU A 420 -32.75 -7.36 -5.15
CA LEU A 420 -33.56 -6.93 -4.00
C LEU A 420 -34.69 -7.92 -3.68
N GLY A 421 -34.92 -8.90 -4.53
CA GLY A 421 -36.03 -9.86 -4.45
C GLY A 421 -36.58 -10.27 -5.80
N GLU A 422 -36.19 -9.59 -6.88
CA GLU A 422 -36.59 -9.86 -8.27
C GLU A 422 -35.81 -10.98 -8.96
N GLU A 423 -34.71 -11.45 -8.37
CA GLU A 423 -33.94 -12.61 -8.82
C GLU A 423 -33.67 -13.59 -7.67
N ILE A 424 -33.61 -14.91 -7.96
CA ILE A 424 -33.21 -15.95 -7.00
C ILE A 424 -31.76 -16.35 -7.29
N LEU A 425 -30.88 -15.99 -6.35
CA LEU A 425 -29.44 -16.14 -6.43
C LEU A 425 -28.99 -17.53 -5.96
N PHE A 426 -29.57 -18.10 -4.91
CA PHE A 426 -29.28 -19.48 -4.51
C PHE A 426 -30.05 -20.46 -5.40
N LYS A 427 -29.32 -21.26 -6.18
CA LYS A 427 -29.91 -22.27 -7.07
C LYS A 427 -30.84 -23.24 -6.33
N THR A 428 -30.50 -23.61 -5.09
CA THR A 428 -31.31 -24.49 -4.23
C THR A 428 -32.69 -23.93 -3.92
N ASN A 429 -32.84 -22.61 -3.92
CA ASN A 429 -34.09 -21.94 -3.57
C ASN A 429 -35.09 -21.88 -4.74
N ARG A 430 -34.63 -22.10 -5.99
CA ARG A 430 -35.49 -22.06 -7.19
C ARG A 430 -36.55 -23.16 -7.22
N GLN A 431 -36.44 -24.17 -6.36
CA GLN A 431 -37.44 -25.22 -6.22
C GLN A 431 -38.67 -24.78 -5.43
N ASP A 432 -38.61 -23.64 -4.71
CA ASP A 432 -39.76 -23.11 -3.96
C ASP A 432 -40.67 -22.26 -4.87
N ASN A 433 -41.86 -22.79 -5.15
CA ASN A 433 -42.87 -22.11 -5.98
C ASN A 433 -43.40 -20.80 -5.36
N SER A 434 -43.54 -20.72 -4.03
CA SER A 434 -43.96 -19.46 -3.39
C SER A 434 -42.88 -18.39 -3.54
N LEU A 435 -41.60 -18.77 -3.42
CA LEU A 435 -40.49 -17.85 -3.64
C LEU A 435 -40.46 -17.34 -5.08
N GLU A 436 -40.60 -18.22 -6.06
CA GLU A 436 -40.61 -17.85 -7.49
C GLU A 436 -41.77 -16.90 -7.83
N ARG A 437 -42.97 -17.16 -7.30
CA ARG A 437 -44.10 -16.24 -7.44
C ARG A 437 -43.87 -14.92 -6.70
N GLY A 438 -43.28 -14.97 -5.51
CA GLY A 438 -42.94 -13.79 -4.71
C GLY A 438 -41.94 -12.88 -5.43
N ARG A 439 -40.95 -13.50 -6.09
CA ARG A 439 -39.96 -12.83 -6.93
C ARG A 439 -40.59 -12.07 -8.09
N GLN A 440 -41.53 -12.71 -8.79
CA GLN A 440 -42.28 -12.08 -9.88
C GLN A 440 -43.15 -10.92 -9.36
N ALA A 441 -43.86 -11.11 -8.25
CA ALA A 441 -44.65 -10.06 -7.62
C ALA A 441 -43.76 -8.86 -7.20
N PHE A 442 -42.59 -9.12 -6.61
CA PHE A 442 -41.64 -8.05 -6.24
C PHE A 442 -41.15 -7.29 -7.48
N LYS A 443 -40.78 -8.00 -8.54
CA LYS A 443 -40.38 -7.42 -9.83
C LYS A 443 -41.47 -6.54 -10.46
N ASN A 444 -42.72 -6.94 -10.31
CA ASN A 444 -43.89 -6.19 -10.76
C ASN A 444 -44.30 -5.06 -9.80
N LYS A 445 -43.55 -4.84 -8.71
CA LYS A 445 -43.84 -3.87 -7.63
C LYS A 445 -45.14 -4.15 -6.87
N GLU A 446 -45.63 -5.39 -6.91
CA GLU A 446 -46.79 -5.89 -6.18
C GLU A 446 -46.37 -6.27 -4.75
N TYR A 447 -45.80 -5.31 -4.01
CA TYR A 447 -45.09 -5.58 -2.75
C TYR A 447 -45.95 -6.29 -1.70
N LYS A 448 -47.25 -5.94 -1.59
CA LYS A 448 -48.18 -6.63 -0.68
C LYS A 448 -48.30 -8.12 -0.96
N GLN A 449 -48.34 -8.51 -2.23
CA GLN A 449 -48.40 -9.91 -2.64
C GLN A 449 -47.04 -10.59 -2.45
N ALA A 450 -45.95 -9.90 -2.78
CA ALA A 450 -44.59 -10.38 -2.54
C ALA A 450 -44.35 -10.71 -1.05
N ILE A 451 -44.78 -9.84 -0.14
CA ILE A 451 -44.69 -10.06 1.32
C ILE A 451 -45.38 -11.37 1.72
N GLN A 452 -46.61 -11.61 1.25
CA GLN A 452 -47.37 -12.82 1.57
C GLN A 452 -46.66 -14.08 1.05
N LEU A 453 -46.17 -14.03 -0.19
CA LEU A 453 -45.52 -15.17 -0.85
C LEU A 453 -44.15 -15.49 -0.24
N PHE A 454 -43.32 -14.47 0.02
CA PHE A 454 -42.05 -14.65 0.72
C PHE A 454 -42.26 -15.15 2.15
N LYS A 455 -43.28 -14.65 2.87
CA LYS A 455 -43.64 -15.15 4.20
C LYS A 455 -44.01 -16.63 4.16
N GLN A 456 -44.84 -17.04 3.19
CA GLN A 456 -45.22 -18.45 3.02
C GLN A 456 -44.01 -19.36 2.77
N SER A 457 -43.04 -18.89 1.99
CA SER A 457 -41.78 -19.61 1.76
C SER A 457 -40.92 -19.67 3.04
N LEU A 458 -40.81 -18.55 3.75
CA LEU A 458 -40.05 -18.45 5.00
C LEU A 458 -40.64 -19.31 6.12
N ASP A 459 -41.96 -19.47 6.19
CA ASP A 459 -42.61 -20.35 7.17
C ASP A 459 -42.22 -21.83 6.98
N ARG A 460 -41.92 -22.25 5.74
CA ARG A 460 -41.40 -23.58 5.43
C ARG A 460 -39.88 -23.68 5.60
N LEU A 461 -39.17 -22.61 5.27
CA LEU A 461 -37.70 -22.53 5.28
C LEU A 461 -37.20 -21.42 6.21
N PRO A 462 -37.48 -21.49 7.52
CA PRO A 462 -37.20 -20.39 8.46
C PRO A 462 -35.71 -20.06 8.56
N ASN A 463 -34.82 -20.99 8.23
CA ASN A 463 -33.37 -20.79 8.28
C ASN A 463 -32.73 -20.24 7.00
N ASN A 464 -33.55 -19.82 6.03
CA ASN A 464 -33.08 -19.33 4.74
C ASN A 464 -32.87 -17.80 4.75
N PRO A 465 -31.62 -17.32 4.66
CA PRO A 465 -31.35 -15.89 4.75
C PRO A 465 -31.74 -15.11 3.50
N GLU A 466 -31.69 -15.71 2.30
CA GLU A 466 -32.12 -15.02 1.06
C GLU A 466 -33.61 -14.72 1.10
N ILE A 467 -34.43 -15.72 1.44
CA ILE A 467 -35.89 -15.56 1.54
C ILE A 467 -36.24 -14.52 2.61
N ARG A 468 -35.54 -14.54 3.74
CA ARG A 468 -35.75 -13.58 4.83
C ARG A 468 -35.39 -12.15 4.40
N ILE A 469 -34.29 -11.96 3.67
CA ILE A 469 -33.92 -10.65 3.12
C ILE A 469 -35.00 -10.17 2.14
N TYR A 470 -35.46 -11.02 1.22
CA TYR A 470 -36.49 -10.63 0.24
C TYR A 470 -37.84 -10.31 0.90
N TYR A 471 -38.23 -11.07 1.93
CA TYR A 471 -39.38 -10.75 2.76
C TYR A 471 -39.26 -9.34 3.37
N ASN A 472 -38.11 -9.02 3.97
CA ASN A 472 -37.88 -7.72 4.59
C ASN A 472 -37.72 -6.58 3.57
N ASN A 473 -37.12 -6.83 2.41
CA ASN A 473 -37.03 -5.86 1.31
C ASN A 473 -38.42 -5.50 0.77
N ALA A 474 -39.32 -6.48 0.65
CA ALA A 474 -40.71 -6.28 0.23
C ALA A 474 -41.50 -5.49 1.27
N ARG A 475 -41.30 -5.78 2.55
CA ARG A 475 -41.87 -4.98 3.65
C ARG A 475 -41.40 -3.54 3.63
N ALA A 476 -40.09 -3.32 3.52
CA ALA A 476 -39.50 -1.99 3.44
C ALA A 476 -40.07 -1.18 2.26
N ALA A 477 -40.15 -1.78 1.06
CA ALA A 477 -40.72 -1.14 -0.12
C ALA A 477 -42.24 -0.84 0.00
N TYR A 478 -42.97 -1.63 0.78
CA TYR A 478 -44.39 -1.43 1.00
C TYR A 478 -44.70 -0.38 2.08
N GLN A 479 -43.87 -0.32 3.13
CA GLN A 479 -44.13 0.48 4.33
C GLN A 479 -43.41 1.83 4.33
N ASP A 480 -42.28 1.94 3.64
CA ASP A 480 -41.48 3.16 3.54
C ASP A 480 -41.40 3.62 2.08
N ARG A 481 -41.65 4.91 1.83
CA ARG A 481 -41.54 5.49 0.48
C ARG A 481 -40.09 5.68 0.05
N ASN A 482 -39.16 5.73 1.00
CA ASN A 482 -37.74 5.93 0.76
C ASN A 482 -36.90 5.14 1.78
N PRO A 483 -36.94 3.79 1.72
CA PRO A 483 -36.15 2.96 2.63
C PRO A 483 -34.66 3.15 2.39
N LEU A 484 -33.87 3.00 3.45
CA LEU A 484 -32.41 2.94 3.36
C LEU A 484 -32.00 1.70 2.57
N LYS A 485 -30.99 1.83 1.72
CA LYS A 485 -30.49 0.71 0.91
C LYS A 485 -29.00 0.50 1.17
N ILE A 486 -28.64 -0.69 1.63
CA ILE A 486 -27.25 -1.15 1.70
C ILE A 486 -27.07 -2.31 0.72
N ALA A 487 -25.83 -2.59 0.34
CA ALA A 487 -25.50 -3.76 -0.47
C ALA A 487 -24.70 -4.78 0.34
N THR A 488 -24.80 -6.04 -0.09
CA THR A 488 -23.93 -7.12 0.37
C THR A 488 -23.43 -7.92 -0.81
N SER A 489 -22.15 -8.27 -0.78
CA SER A 489 -21.52 -9.10 -1.81
C SER A 489 -20.91 -10.34 -1.16
N VAL A 490 -21.38 -11.50 -1.59
CA VAL A 490 -21.10 -12.80 -0.95
C VAL A 490 -20.89 -13.91 -2.00
N PRO A 491 -20.21 -15.01 -1.66
CA PRO A 491 -19.78 -16.01 -2.65
C PRO A 491 -20.84 -17.08 -2.94
N ILE A 492 -22.04 -16.67 -3.38
CA ILE A 492 -23.19 -17.56 -3.58
C ILE A 492 -22.88 -18.72 -4.53
N GLY A 493 -22.16 -18.48 -5.63
CA GLY A 493 -21.91 -19.52 -6.63
C GLY A 493 -20.81 -20.51 -6.25
N ASN A 494 -19.73 -20.04 -5.62
CA ASN A 494 -18.56 -20.89 -5.29
C ASN A 494 -18.56 -21.42 -3.85
N ASN A 495 -19.14 -20.70 -2.89
CA ASN A 495 -19.24 -21.12 -1.50
C ASN A 495 -20.59 -20.70 -0.88
N PRO A 496 -21.69 -21.37 -1.28
CA PRO A 496 -23.04 -21.01 -0.85
C PRO A 496 -23.24 -21.10 0.67
N GLU A 497 -22.56 -22.02 1.36
CA GLU A 497 -22.66 -22.15 2.83
C GLU A 497 -22.11 -20.90 3.52
N THR A 498 -20.91 -20.47 3.16
CA THR A 498 -20.29 -19.25 3.70
C THR A 498 -21.12 -18.01 3.37
N ALA A 499 -21.68 -17.94 2.15
CA ALA A 499 -22.59 -16.87 1.76
C ALA A 499 -23.83 -16.84 2.66
N GLN A 500 -24.43 -17.99 2.98
CA GLN A 500 -25.55 -18.06 3.91
C GLN A 500 -25.16 -17.63 5.33
N GLU A 501 -23.98 -17.99 5.83
CA GLU A 501 -23.52 -17.57 7.16
C GLU A 501 -23.48 -16.04 7.30
N ILE A 502 -22.94 -15.35 6.30
CA ILE A 502 -22.87 -13.88 6.26
C ILE A 502 -24.27 -13.28 6.14
N LEU A 503 -25.07 -13.77 5.18
CA LEU A 503 -26.42 -13.26 4.94
C LEU A 503 -27.36 -13.47 6.13
N ARG A 504 -27.18 -14.52 6.95
CA ARG A 504 -27.96 -14.71 8.19
C ARG A 504 -27.73 -13.57 9.18
N GLY A 505 -26.50 -13.07 9.31
CA GLY A 505 -26.21 -11.95 10.21
C GLY A 505 -26.90 -10.67 9.76
N ILE A 506 -26.80 -10.39 8.46
CA ILE A 506 -27.42 -9.23 7.82
C ILE A 506 -28.96 -9.32 7.89
N ALA A 507 -29.53 -10.48 7.57
CA ALA A 507 -30.98 -10.71 7.57
C ALA A 507 -31.60 -10.59 8.97
N LEU A 508 -30.87 -11.05 10.00
CA LEU A 508 -31.31 -10.93 11.39
C LEU A 508 -31.42 -9.45 11.80
N PHE A 509 -30.35 -8.68 11.60
CA PHE A 509 -30.36 -7.26 11.94
C PHE A 509 -31.39 -6.47 11.12
N GLN A 510 -31.50 -6.76 9.82
CA GLN A 510 -32.52 -6.15 8.96
C GLN A 510 -33.93 -6.38 9.50
N GLN A 511 -34.24 -7.61 9.92
CA GLN A 511 -35.55 -7.92 10.46
C GLN A 511 -35.82 -7.17 11.76
N GLU A 512 -34.87 -7.15 12.70
CA GLU A 512 -35.00 -6.45 13.98
C GLU A 512 -35.29 -4.97 13.77
N LEU A 513 -34.51 -4.32 12.91
CA LEU A 513 -34.70 -2.92 12.55
C LEU A 513 -36.09 -2.69 11.93
N ASN A 514 -36.48 -3.49 10.93
CA ASN A 514 -37.76 -3.31 10.25
C ASN A 514 -38.97 -3.63 11.16
N ASP A 515 -38.82 -4.55 12.12
CA ASP A 515 -39.84 -4.86 13.12
C ASP A 515 -39.97 -3.74 14.16
N GLU A 516 -38.86 -3.12 14.54
CA GLU A 516 -38.83 -1.92 15.38
C GLU A 516 -39.56 -0.76 14.68
N GLN A 517 -39.21 -0.49 13.42
CA GLN A 517 -39.81 0.61 12.63
C GLN A 517 -41.29 0.40 12.30
N ALA A 518 -41.73 -0.85 12.17
CA ALA A 518 -43.15 -1.15 12.01
C ALA A 518 -43.98 -0.85 13.28
N LYS A 519 -43.35 -0.85 14.46
CA LYS A 519 -43.99 -0.55 15.74
C LYS A 519 -43.86 0.92 16.13
N ASN A 520 -42.69 1.51 15.87
CA ASN A 520 -42.36 2.90 16.18
C ASN A 520 -41.63 3.54 14.98
N PRO A 521 -42.35 4.25 14.09
CA PRO A 521 -41.77 4.81 12.87
C PRO A 521 -41.02 6.12 13.16
N ASP A 522 -39.83 6.01 13.74
CA ASP A 522 -38.95 7.13 14.09
C ASP A 522 -37.68 7.22 13.22
N PHE A 523 -37.49 6.25 12.34
CA PHE A 523 -36.37 6.10 11.42
C PHE A 523 -36.86 5.47 10.10
N HIS A 524 -35.94 4.93 9.29
CA HIS A 524 -36.26 4.32 8.00
C HIS A 524 -36.18 2.80 8.02
N PHE A 525 -36.98 2.18 7.17
CA PHE A 525 -36.85 0.74 6.88
C PHE A 525 -35.58 0.47 6.07
N LEU A 526 -35.05 -0.75 6.18
CA LEU A 526 -33.85 -1.19 5.50
C LEU A 526 -34.16 -2.20 4.38
N GLN A 527 -33.62 -1.89 3.20
CA GLN A 527 -33.44 -2.81 2.08
C GLN A 527 -31.98 -3.25 1.96
N VAL A 528 -31.78 -4.52 1.65
CA VAL A 528 -30.47 -5.14 1.43
C VAL A 528 -30.41 -5.66 0.00
N VAL A 529 -29.55 -5.05 -0.81
CA VAL A 529 -29.21 -5.54 -2.16
C VAL A 529 -28.22 -6.69 -2.01
N VAL A 530 -28.59 -7.89 -2.43
CA VAL A 530 -27.73 -9.08 -2.36
C VAL A 530 -27.04 -9.29 -3.70
N ALA A 531 -25.74 -9.53 -3.69
CA ALA A 531 -24.97 -9.79 -4.90
C ALA A 531 -24.05 -11.00 -4.76
N ASN A 532 -23.86 -11.72 -5.86
CA ASN A 532 -22.91 -12.83 -5.95
C ASN A 532 -21.56 -12.36 -6.52
N ASP A 533 -20.49 -12.55 -5.75
CA ASP A 533 -19.11 -12.31 -6.21
C ASP A 533 -18.28 -13.59 -6.39
N ASN A 534 -18.83 -14.77 -6.10
CA ASN A 534 -18.11 -16.04 -6.22
C ASN A 534 -16.74 -16.11 -5.47
N ASN A 535 -16.45 -15.20 -4.52
CA ASN A 535 -15.09 -14.97 -3.99
C ASN A 535 -14.04 -14.68 -5.11
N SER A 536 -14.47 -14.20 -6.27
CA SER A 536 -13.62 -13.85 -7.42
C SER A 536 -13.25 -12.38 -7.36
N ALA A 537 -11.98 -12.06 -7.55
CA ALA A 537 -11.52 -10.67 -7.66
C ALA A 537 -12.21 -9.93 -8.83
N VAL A 538 -12.44 -10.63 -9.95
CA VAL A 538 -13.08 -10.06 -11.14
C VAL A 538 -14.55 -9.74 -10.86
N ASP A 539 -15.29 -10.69 -10.28
CA ASP A 539 -16.71 -10.50 -10.01
C ASP A 539 -16.91 -9.46 -8.91
N ALA A 540 -16.09 -9.50 -7.85
CA ALA A 540 -16.12 -8.52 -6.76
C ALA A 540 -15.91 -7.09 -7.27
N LYS A 541 -14.94 -6.90 -8.18
CA LYS A 541 -14.71 -5.63 -8.86
C LYS A 541 -15.96 -5.16 -9.61
N ASP A 542 -16.57 -6.04 -10.41
CA ASP A 542 -17.78 -5.73 -11.18
C ASP A 542 -19.00 -5.45 -10.27
N ARG A 543 -19.17 -6.16 -9.15
CA ARG A 543 -20.21 -5.84 -8.14
C ARG A 543 -19.97 -4.45 -7.55
N ALA A 544 -18.73 -4.14 -7.16
CA ALA A 544 -18.38 -2.85 -6.58
C ALA A 544 -18.66 -1.68 -7.53
N GLU A 545 -18.30 -1.82 -8.82
CA GLU A 545 -18.58 -0.80 -9.84
C GLU A 545 -20.09 -0.55 -10.00
N LYS A 546 -20.91 -1.60 -9.96
CA LYS A 546 -22.38 -1.50 -10.03
C LYS A 546 -22.96 -0.83 -8.78
N PHE A 547 -22.46 -1.16 -7.59
CA PHE A 547 -22.90 -0.54 -6.35
C PHE A 547 -22.56 0.95 -6.28
N VAL A 548 -21.37 1.35 -6.72
CA VAL A 548 -20.96 2.75 -6.70
C VAL A 548 -21.83 3.59 -7.66
N LYS A 549 -22.21 3.04 -8.82
CA LYS A 549 -23.08 3.68 -9.82
C LYS A 549 -24.51 3.89 -9.33
N ASP A 550 -25.00 3.09 -8.38
CA ASP A 550 -26.31 3.27 -7.77
C ASP A 550 -26.20 4.21 -6.54
N PRO A 551 -26.62 5.48 -6.65
CA PRO A 551 -26.50 6.44 -5.55
C PRO A 551 -27.43 6.13 -4.37
N SER A 552 -28.42 5.25 -4.54
CA SER A 552 -29.31 4.85 -3.44
C SER A 552 -28.62 3.91 -2.44
N ILE A 553 -27.52 3.26 -2.85
CA ILE A 553 -26.74 2.39 -1.97
C ILE A 553 -25.77 3.23 -1.13
N ILE A 554 -25.99 3.27 0.18
CA ILE A 554 -25.23 4.13 1.11
C ILE A 554 -24.03 3.42 1.74
N ALA A 555 -24.04 2.09 1.81
CA ALA A 555 -22.96 1.29 2.38
C ALA A 555 -22.95 -0.14 1.83
N VAL A 556 -21.84 -0.85 2.02
CA VAL A 556 -21.64 -2.25 1.65
C VAL A 556 -21.23 -3.07 2.87
N VAL A 557 -21.79 -4.27 3.04
CA VAL A 557 -21.30 -5.31 3.96
C VAL A 557 -20.73 -6.46 3.15
N GLY A 558 -19.43 -6.71 3.27
CA GLY A 558 -18.68 -7.66 2.44
C GLY A 558 -17.27 -7.15 2.12
N HIS A 559 -16.46 -7.85 1.35
CA HIS A 559 -16.68 -9.17 0.76
C HIS A 559 -16.28 -10.29 1.74
N ASN A 560 -16.53 -11.55 1.36
CA ASN A 560 -16.09 -12.70 2.15
C ASN A 560 -14.56 -12.92 2.06
N ALA A 561 -14.07 -13.26 0.87
CA ALA A 561 -12.65 -13.54 0.65
C ALA A 561 -11.79 -12.27 0.68
N SER A 562 -10.57 -12.42 1.17
CA SER A 562 -9.57 -11.36 1.21
C SER A 562 -9.25 -10.81 -0.18
N ALA A 563 -9.05 -11.69 -1.18
CA ALA A 563 -8.79 -11.28 -2.56
C ALA A 563 -9.96 -10.49 -3.20
N ALA A 564 -11.21 -10.89 -2.91
CA ALA A 564 -12.40 -10.17 -3.37
C ALA A 564 -12.50 -8.77 -2.73
N SER A 565 -12.23 -8.68 -1.43
CA SER A 565 -12.20 -7.39 -0.73
C SER A 565 -11.09 -6.48 -1.23
N GLU A 566 -9.89 -7.03 -1.50
CA GLU A 566 -8.77 -6.30 -2.09
C GLU A 566 -9.11 -5.73 -3.47
N ALA A 567 -9.80 -6.49 -4.31
CA ALA A 567 -10.17 -6.06 -5.66
C ALA A 567 -11.24 -4.95 -5.67
N ALA A 568 -12.14 -4.94 -4.68
CA ALA A 568 -13.22 -3.96 -4.59
C ALA A 568 -12.83 -2.68 -3.85
N LYS A 569 -11.79 -2.70 -3.01
CA LYS A 569 -11.46 -1.62 -2.06
C LYS A 569 -11.33 -0.25 -2.74
N ASP A 570 -10.57 -0.16 -3.83
CA ASP A 570 -10.24 1.12 -4.46
C ASP A 570 -11.48 1.72 -5.14
N ILE A 571 -12.38 0.87 -5.63
CA ILE A 571 -13.66 1.29 -6.20
C ILE A 571 -14.56 1.88 -5.11
N TYR A 572 -14.60 1.25 -3.94
CA TYR A 572 -15.39 1.79 -2.82
C TYR A 572 -14.84 3.12 -2.32
N VAL A 573 -13.52 3.25 -2.21
CA VAL A 573 -12.84 4.50 -1.84
C VAL A 573 -13.13 5.60 -2.87
N GLN A 574 -12.97 5.32 -4.17
CA GLN A 574 -13.27 6.27 -5.24
C GLN A 574 -14.76 6.67 -5.28
N GLY A 575 -15.64 5.70 -5.05
CA GLY A 575 -17.08 5.90 -4.95
C GLY A 575 -17.57 6.50 -3.63
N LYS A 576 -16.64 6.76 -2.71
CA LYS A 576 -16.87 7.20 -1.33
C LYS A 576 -17.85 6.33 -0.55
N ILE A 577 -18.07 5.07 -0.93
CA ILE A 577 -19.04 4.21 -0.25
C ILE A 577 -18.36 3.49 0.91
N VAL A 578 -18.96 3.57 2.10
CA VAL A 578 -18.47 2.84 3.26
C VAL A 578 -18.66 1.35 3.02
N ALA A 579 -17.60 0.56 3.16
CA ALA A 579 -17.65 -0.89 3.09
C ALA A 579 -17.14 -1.50 4.38
N ILE A 580 -17.93 -2.36 5.01
CA ILE A 580 -17.53 -3.10 6.21
C ILE A 580 -17.34 -4.56 5.84
N SER A 581 -16.10 -5.05 5.88
CA SER A 581 -15.83 -6.47 5.68
C SER A 581 -15.98 -7.23 6.99
N PRO A 582 -16.93 -8.18 7.07
CA PRO A 582 -17.13 -8.97 8.27
C PRO A 582 -16.09 -10.08 8.45
N THR A 583 -15.34 -10.44 7.40
CA THR A 583 -14.57 -11.70 7.37
C THR A 583 -13.19 -11.62 6.74
N SER A 584 -12.87 -10.57 5.96
CA SER A 584 -11.59 -10.46 5.28
C SER A 584 -10.47 -10.21 6.28
N PHE A 585 -9.45 -11.05 6.22
CA PHE A 585 -8.25 -10.92 7.03
C PHE A 585 -7.15 -10.07 6.36
N SER A 586 -7.34 -9.65 5.10
CA SER A 586 -6.34 -8.86 4.38
C SER A 586 -5.96 -7.59 5.15
N PRO A 587 -4.66 -7.32 5.39
CA PRO A 587 -4.22 -6.02 5.89
C PRO A 587 -4.32 -4.92 4.83
N LYS A 588 -4.46 -5.28 3.54
CA LYS A 588 -4.44 -4.33 2.42
C LYS A 588 -5.75 -3.58 2.21
N ILE A 589 -6.81 -3.92 2.94
CA ILE A 589 -8.13 -3.29 2.82
C ILE A 589 -8.44 -2.27 3.91
N SER A 590 -7.57 -2.11 4.91
CA SER A 590 -7.64 -1.07 5.95
C SER A 590 -6.79 0.16 5.59
N GLY A 591 -6.93 1.26 6.33
CA GLY A 591 -6.12 2.48 6.20
C GLY A 591 -6.53 3.44 5.07
N ASN A 592 -7.51 3.08 4.25
CA ASN A 592 -8.04 3.95 3.18
C ASN A 592 -9.23 4.82 3.64
N GLY A 593 -9.71 4.56 4.85
CA GLY A 593 -10.75 5.31 5.55
C GLY A 593 -12.13 5.30 4.90
N TYR A 594 -12.46 4.36 4.01
CA TYR A 594 -13.85 4.02 3.64
C TYR A 594 -14.15 2.53 3.82
N VAL A 595 -13.11 1.69 3.93
CA VAL A 595 -13.22 0.26 4.14
C VAL A 595 -12.80 -0.10 5.56
N TYR A 596 -13.68 -0.78 6.29
CA TYR A 596 -13.51 -1.15 7.69
C TYR A 596 -13.52 -2.68 7.84
N LYS A 597 -12.81 -3.19 8.85
CA LYS A 597 -12.69 -4.64 9.12
C LYS A 597 -13.27 -4.99 10.48
N MET A 598 -14.16 -5.98 10.53
CA MET A 598 -14.71 -6.51 11.79
C MET A 598 -13.78 -7.53 12.47
N VAL A 599 -12.90 -8.17 11.72
CA VAL A 599 -11.94 -9.15 12.26
C VAL A 599 -10.60 -8.48 12.60
N PRO A 600 -9.94 -8.90 13.70
CA PRO A 600 -8.62 -8.40 14.09
C PRO A 600 -7.50 -8.94 13.16
N ASP A 601 -6.26 -8.50 13.40
CA ASP A 601 -5.10 -8.94 12.61
C ASP A 601 -4.82 -10.45 12.75
N LEU A 602 -4.34 -11.08 11.69
CA LEU A 602 -4.02 -12.51 11.65
C LEU A 602 -2.96 -12.94 12.67
N GLU A 603 -2.04 -12.03 13.02
CA GLU A 603 -0.99 -12.27 14.01
C GLU A 603 -1.55 -12.71 15.35
N THR A 604 -2.69 -12.17 15.70
CA THR A 604 -3.45 -12.49 16.89
C THR A 604 -3.79 -13.98 16.99
N PHE A 605 -4.31 -14.56 15.91
CA PHE A 605 -4.69 -15.97 15.85
C PHE A 605 -3.45 -16.87 15.78
N ALA A 606 -2.44 -16.43 15.03
CA ALA A 606 -1.16 -17.15 14.93
C ALA A 606 -0.45 -17.22 16.29
N THR A 607 -0.48 -16.13 17.06
CA THR A 607 0.05 -16.05 18.43
C THR A 607 -0.69 -17.02 19.34
N SER A 608 -2.03 -17.02 19.30
CA SER A 608 -2.85 -17.92 20.12
C SER A 608 -2.53 -19.40 19.86
N LEU A 609 -2.41 -19.82 18.59
CA LEU A 609 -2.03 -21.19 18.26
C LEU A 609 -0.59 -21.50 18.65
N SER A 610 0.32 -20.54 18.54
CA SER A 610 1.72 -20.73 18.95
C SER A 610 1.84 -20.89 20.46
N GLU A 611 1.07 -20.13 21.25
CA GLU A 611 0.98 -20.28 22.70
C GLU A 611 0.41 -21.64 23.11
N TYR A 612 -0.62 -22.11 22.40
CA TYR A 612 -1.16 -23.46 22.59
C TYR A 612 -0.06 -24.52 22.39
N ILE A 613 0.71 -24.44 21.31
CA ILE A 613 1.82 -25.37 21.03
C ILE A 613 2.91 -25.28 22.09
N ARG A 614 3.26 -24.07 22.54
CA ARG A 614 4.19 -23.88 23.64
C ARG A 614 3.71 -24.60 24.90
N GLU A 615 2.45 -24.42 25.28
CA GLU A 615 1.87 -25.10 26.45
C GLU A 615 1.90 -26.62 26.32
N GLN A 616 1.63 -27.18 25.12
CA GLN A 616 1.74 -28.63 24.90
C GLN A 616 3.19 -29.11 25.00
N THR A 617 4.16 -28.31 24.56
CA THR A 617 5.59 -28.62 24.64
C THR A 617 6.09 -28.55 26.08
N ASP A 618 5.71 -27.52 26.84
CA ASP A 618 6.06 -27.32 28.26
C ASP A 618 5.51 -28.46 29.13
N LYS A 619 4.32 -28.98 28.81
CA LYS A 619 3.73 -30.15 29.47
C LYS A 619 4.36 -31.49 29.05
N LEU A 620 5.39 -31.46 28.19
CA LEU A 620 6.05 -32.64 27.60
C LEU A 620 5.10 -33.57 26.82
N ILE A 621 3.95 -33.04 26.37
CA ILE A 621 2.99 -33.75 25.51
C ILE A 621 3.58 -33.89 24.10
N ILE A 622 4.29 -32.86 23.64
CA ILE A 622 5.04 -32.88 22.38
C ILE A 622 6.53 -32.72 22.70
N GLN A 623 7.34 -33.74 22.37
CA GLN A 623 8.79 -33.70 22.57
C GLN A 623 9.48 -33.41 21.24
N ASN A 624 10.37 -32.41 21.21
CA ASN A 624 11.10 -31.96 20.01
C ASN A 624 10.20 -31.66 18.80
N PRO A 625 9.24 -30.73 18.93
CA PRO A 625 8.20 -30.47 17.93
C PRO A 625 8.75 -30.13 16.55
N THR A 626 8.43 -30.96 15.57
CA THR A 626 8.65 -30.69 14.14
C THR A 626 7.33 -30.35 13.47
N ASN A 627 7.29 -29.17 12.83
CA ASN A 627 6.11 -28.61 12.19
C ASN A 627 6.17 -28.79 10.67
N LEU A 628 5.06 -29.19 10.08
CA LEU A 628 4.77 -29.05 8.65
C LEU A 628 3.64 -28.04 8.48
N ILE A 629 3.84 -27.08 7.58
CA ILE A 629 2.86 -26.04 7.29
C ILE A 629 2.37 -26.22 5.86
N CYS A 630 1.09 -26.48 5.70
CA CYS A 630 0.42 -26.56 4.41
C CYS A 630 -0.45 -25.32 4.21
N TYR A 631 -0.28 -24.62 3.10
CA TYR A 631 -0.91 -23.31 2.88
C TYR A 631 -1.40 -23.15 1.44
N ASP A 632 -2.32 -22.22 1.25
CA ASP A 632 -2.76 -21.77 -0.06
C ASP A 632 -2.25 -20.36 -0.35
N ASN A 633 -1.56 -20.16 -1.48
CA ASN A 633 -0.94 -18.88 -1.83
C ASN A 633 -1.80 -18.00 -2.74
N ARG A 634 -3.01 -18.43 -3.16
CA ARG A 634 -3.86 -17.62 -4.06
C ARG A 634 -4.41 -16.37 -3.40
N SER A 635 -4.65 -16.42 -2.10
CA SER A 635 -5.04 -15.26 -1.31
C SER A 635 -4.00 -15.04 -0.22
N GLY A 636 -3.41 -13.85 -0.21
CA GLY A 636 -2.29 -13.53 0.68
C GLY A 636 -2.61 -13.70 2.17
N ASP A 637 -3.87 -13.76 2.58
CA ASP A 637 -4.26 -13.97 3.98
C ASP A 637 -3.87 -15.34 4.56
N ASN A 638 -4.15 -16.45 3.87
CA ASN A 638 -3.82 -17.78 4.41
C ASN A 638 -2.31 -18.06 4.37
N TYR A 639 -1.64 -17.61 3.30
CA TYR A 639 -0.17 -17.58 3.27
C TYR A 639 0.40 -16.71 4.40
N ASN A 640 -0.10 -15.48 4.59
CA ASN A 640 0.38 -14.60 5.65
C ASN A 640 0.13 -15.17 7.04
N PHE A 641 -1.01 -15.81 7.28
CA PHE A 641 -1.29 -16.52 8.53
C PHE A 641 -0.26 -17.62 8.77
N ALA A 642 0.02 -18.42 7.74
CA ALA A 642 1.00 -19.49 7.79
C ALA A 642 2.41 -18.98 8.10
N GLN A 643 2.83 -17.90 7.45
CA GLN A 643 4.13 -17.26 7.69
C GLN A 643 4.21 -16.62 9.08
N LYS A 644 3.16 -15.94 9.55
CA LYS A 644 3.11 -15.38 10.91
C LYS A 644 3.23 -16.48 11.97
N TYR A 645 2.50 -17.58 11.81
CA TYR A 645 2.62 -18.76 12.69
C TYR A 645 4.05 -19.32 12.70
N ARG A 646 4.65 -19.53 11.51
CA ARG A 646 6.05 -19.98 11.40
C ARG A 646 7.01 -19.04 12.13
N ASN A 647 6.92 -17.74 11.87
CA ASN A 647 7.86 -16.75 12.39
C ASN A 647 7.79 -16.63 13.92
N ILE A 648 6.60 -16.68 14.50
CA ILE A 648 6.41 -16.65 15.96
C ILE A 648 7.08 -17.85 16.62
N LEU A 649 6.92 -19.04 16.04
CA LEU A 649 7.51 -20.27 16.58
C LEU A 649 9.02 -20.39 16.32
N LEU A 650 9.56 -19.86 15.22
CA LEU A 650 11.01 -19.79 14.99
C LEU A 650 11.73 -18.93 16.04
N GLY A 651 11.03 -17.97 16.65
CA GLY A 651 11.53 -17.21 17.79
C GLY A 651 11.64 -18.02 19.09
N GLN A 652 11.15 -19.26 19.13
CA GLN A 652 11.11 -20.11 20.32
C GLN A 652 12.16 -21.24 20.23
N GLN A 653 12.75 -21.59 21.38
CA GLN A 653 13.71 -22.69 21.45
C GLN A 653 13.01 -24.04 21.15
N PHE A 654 13.74 -24.97 20.50
CA PHE A 654 13.33 -26.36 20.23
C PHE A 654 12.20 -26.58 19.20
N GLN A 655 11.68 -25.53 18.55
CA GLN A 655 10.75 -25.69 17.42
C GLN A 655 11.51 -25.95 16.11
N LYS A 656 11.14 -27.02 15.39
CA LYS A 656 11.68 -27.35 14.07
C LYS A 656 10.60 -27.22 13.00
N PHE A 657 11.03 -26.97 11.77
CA PHE A 657 10.17 -26.92 10.59
C PHE A 657 10.75 -27.77 9.49
N VAL A 658 9.87 -28.45 8.73
CA VAL A 658 10.22 -28.90 7.38
C VAL A 658 10.47 -27.66 6.54
N LYS A 659 11.65 -27.58 5.90
CA LYS A 659 12.01 -26.43 5.06
C LYS A 659 11.24 -26.49 3.75
N ASP A 660 10.86 -25.33 3.22
CA ASP A 660 10.13 -25.26 1.95
C ASP A 660 10.95 -25.83 0.78
N GLU A 661 12.28 -25.73 0.83
CA GLU A 661 13.21 -26.36 -0.12
C GLU A 661 13.14 -27.90 -0.10
N ASP A 662 12.84 -28.48 1.06
CA ASP A 662 12.76 -29.93 1.26
C ASP A 662 11.36 -30.47 0.91
N PHE A 663 10.32 -29.67 1.17
CA PHE A 663 8.92 -29.94 0.79
C PHE A 663 8.05 -28.69 0.94
N ASP A 664 7.71 -28.04 -0.18
CA ASP A 664 6.74 -26.95 -0.22
C ASP A 664 5.30 -27.50 -0.22
N CYS A 665 4.65 -27.50 0.95
CA CYS A 665 3.27 -27.98 1.07
C CYS A 665 2.25 -26.92 0.60
N ASN A 666 2.34 -26.51 -0.66
CA ASN A 666 1.36 -25.64 -1.29
C ASN A 666 0.13 -26.45 -1.74
N ILE A 667 -1.00 -26.24 -1.07
CA ILE A 667 -2.26 -26.97 -1.30
C ILE A 667 -3.18 -26.29 -2.31
N GLU A 668 -2.67 -25.40 -3.16
CA GLU A 668 -3.40 -24.86 -4.31
C GLU A 668 -3.82 -25.98 -5.28
N PRO A 669 -5.05 -25.94 -5.86
CA PRO A 669 -5.52 -26.95 -6.81
C PRO A 669 -4.59 -27.16 -7.99
N LYS A 670 -4.04 -26.07 -8.54
CA LYS A 670 -3.17 -26.11 -9.72
C LYS A 670 -1.88 -26.91 -9.50
N ILE A 671 -1.45 -27.07 -8.26
CA ILE A 671 -0.23 -27.81 -7.89
C ILE A 671 -0.48 -29.31 -7.88
N ASN A 672 -1.74 -29.76 -7.78
CA ASN A 672 -2.13 -31.18 -7.73
C ASN A 672 -1.40 -32.01 -6.66
N LEU A 673 -0.97 -31.39 -5.55
CA LEU A 673 -0.36 -32.09 -4.43
C LEU A 673 -1.29 -33.16 -3.87
N ASP A 674 -0.81 -34.41 -3.82
CA ASP A 674 -1.55 -35.56 -3.33
C ASP A 674 -1.54 -35.62 -1.80
N GLU A 675 -2.66 -36.03 -1.21
CA GLU A 675 -2.81 -36.14 0.24
C GLU A 675 -1.91 -37.25 0.80
N GLN A 676 -1.69 -38.32 0.04
CA GLN A 676 -0.77 -39.39 0.43
C GLN A 676 0.68 -38.90 0.47
N GLU A 677 1.06 -38.03 -0.45
CA GLU A 677 2.41 -37.43 -0.47
C GLU A 677 2.65 -36.59 0.79
N ILE A 678 1.69 -35.77 1.21
CA ILE A 678 1.77 -35.00 2.47
C ILE A 678 2.06 -35.94 3.65
N TYR A 679 1.33 -37.06 3.74
CA TYR A 679 1.50 -38.01 4.84
C TYR A 679 2.79 -38.85 4.74
N GLN A 680 3.28 -39.13 3.54
CA GLN A 680 4.62 -39.72 3.34
C GLN A 680 5.71 -38.77 3.86
N LYS A 681 5.59 -37.46 3.60
CA LYS A 681 6.53 -36.45 4.11
C LYS A 681 6.43 -36.26 5.62
N ILE A 682 5.23 -36.33 6.19
CA ILE A 682 5.02 -36.34 7.65
C ILE A 682 5.77 -37.50 8.29
N ALA A 683 5.69 -38.71 7.72
CA ALA A 683 6.43 -39.87 8.20
C ALA A 683 7.95 -39.71 7.99
N GLN A 684 8.39 -39.26 6.81
CA GLN A 684 9.79 -39.07 6.44
C GLN A 684 10.51 -38.09 7.38
N TYR A 685 9.88 -36.95 7.68
CA TYR A 685 10.46 -35.89 8.50
C TYR A 685 10.06 -35.96 9.97
N GLN A 686 9.36 -37.02 10.40
CA GLN A 686 8.92 -37.22 11.78
C GLN A 686 8.13 -36.01 12.33
N VAL A 687 7.22 -35.50 11.51
CA VAL A 687 6.42 -34.30 11.84
C VAL A 687 5.46 -34.62 12.99
N ASN A 688 5.42 -33.73 13.99
CA ASN A 688 4.52 -33.84 15.14
C ASN A 688 3.30 -32.91 15.03
N ILE A 689 3.45 -31.82 14.27
CA ILE A 689 2.43 -30.78 14.14
C ILE A 689 2.19 -30.50 12.66
N LEU A 690 0.94 -30.66 12.21
CA LEU A 690 0.49 -30.26 10.88
C LEU A 690 -0.41 -29.03 11.02
N MET A 691 0.00 -27.89 10.47
CA MET A 691 -0.82 -26.70 10.38
C MET A 691 -1.32 -26.53 8.94
N VAL A 692 -2.63 -26.39 8.76
CA VAL A 692 -3.26 -26.23 7.44
C VAL A 692 -3.96 -24.86 7.34
N ALA A 693 -3.68 -24.11 6.29
CA ALA A 693 -4.27 -22.80 6.02
C ALA A 693 -4.82 -22.73 4.59
N PRO A 694 -6.08 -23.16 4.35
CA PRO A 694 -6.63 -23.28 3.01
C PRO A 694 -7.35 -22.02 2.55
N TYR A 695 -7.42 -21.84 1.24
CA TYR A 695 -8.36 -20.90 0.65
C TYR A 695 -9.81 -21.36 0.90
N ILE A 696 -10.71 -20.41 1.19
CA ILE A 696 -12.08 -20.71 1.62
C ILE A 696 -12.89 -21.50 0.58
N ASN A 697 -12.65 -21.34 -0.72
CA ASN A 697 -13.36 -22.12 -1.76
C ASN A 697 -12.90 -23.59 -1.78
N ASP A 698 -11.74 -23.89 -1.21
CA ASP A 698 -11.10 -25.20 -1.30
C ASP A 698 -11.07 -25.91 0.06
N LEU A 699 -11.87 -25.42 1.00
CA LEU A 699 -11.98 -25.98 2.34
C LEU A 699 -12.30 -27.49 2.31
N LYS A 700 -13.10 -27.95 1.34
CA LYS A 700 -13.39 -29.39 1.17
C LYS A 700 -12.13 -30.21 0.89
N ARG A 701 -11.22 -29.72 0.05
CA ARG A 701 -9.94 -30.38 -0.22
C ARG A 701 -9.07 -30.40 1.04
N ALA A 702 -9.00 -29.27 1.74
CA ALA A 702 -8.22 -29.19 2.98
C ALA A 702 -8.74 -30.11 4.09
N VAL A 703 -10.06 -30.25 4.20
CA VAL A 703 -10.72 -31.21 5.10
C VAL A 703 -10.43 -32.64 4.69
N SER A 704 -10.32 -32.92 3.39
CA SER A 704 -9.94 -34.25 2.88
C SER A 704 -8.54 -34.65 3.36
N ILE A 705 -7.56 -33.73 3.35
CA ILE A 705 -6.22 -33.97 3.92
C ILE A 705 -6.36 -34.52 5.34
N LEU A 706 -7.09 -33.83 6.23
CA LEU A 706 -7.27 -34.28 7.62
C LEU A 706 -8.05 -35.61 7.71
N LYS A 707 -9.00 -35.82 6.80
CA LYS A 707 -9.83 -37.04 6.75
C LYS A 707 -9.07 -38.29 6.35
N GLN A 708 -8.09 -38.16 5.47
CA GLN A 708 -7.30 -39.29 4.97
C GLN A 708 -6.10 -39.62 5.86
N ARG A 709 -6.05 -39.07 7.10
CA ARG A 709 -4.99 -39.34 8.06
C ARG A 709 -4.83 -40.85 8.35
N PRO A 710 -3.65 -41.44 8.09
CA PRO A 710 -3.38 -42.84 8.39
C PRO A 710 -3.46 -43.16 9.89
N ALA A 711 -3.76 -44.41 10.23
CA ALA A 711 -3.90 -44.85 11.63
C ALA A 711 -2.58 -44.71 12.43
N GLU A 712 -1.44 -44.81 11.75
CA GLU A 712 -0.10 -44.66 12.33
C GLU A 712 0.21 -43.22 12.76
N GLN A 713 -0.58 -42.24 12.30
CA GLN A 713 -0.37 -40.81 12.54
C GLN A 713 -1.46 -40.18 13.40
N LEU A 714 -2.22 -40.99 14.17
CA LEU A 714 -3.25 -40.48 15.09
C LEU A 714 -2.72 -39.53 16.17
N ASN A 715 -1.42 -39.60 16.48
CA ASN A 715 -0.75 -38.70 17.43
C ASN A 715 -0.35 -37.34 16.83
N LEU A 716 -0.57 -37.12 15.53
CA LEU A 716 -0.28 -35.86 14.85
C LEU A 716 -1.20 -34.76 15.39
N VAL A 717 -0.62 -33.69 15.91
CA VAL A 717 -1.37 -32.48 16.32
C VAL A 717 -1.76 -31.71 15.06
N THR A 718 -3.06 -31.54 14.84
CA THR A 718 -3.60 -30.84 13.68
C THR A 718 -4.09 -29.46 14.06
N LEU A 719 -3.54 -28.44 13.40
CA LEU A 719 -3.91 -27.04 13.56
C LEU A 719 -4.55 -26.52 12.26
N GLY A 720 -5.47 -25.58 12.37
CA GLY A 720 -6.11 -24.94 11.24
C GLY A 720 -6.17 -23.41 11.35
N SER A 721 -6.19 -22.74 10.20
CA SER A 721 -6.57 -21.32 10.16
C SER A 721 -8.04 -21.12 10.57
N PRO A 722 -8.46 -19.87 10.91
CA PRO A 722 -9.85 -19.57 11.27
C PRO A 722 -10.89 -19.97 10.20
N THR A 723 -10.45 -20.21 8.97
CA THR A 723 -11.24 -20.72 7.83
C THR A 723 -11.96 -22.04 8.16
N PHE A 724 -11.38 -22.87 9.03
CA PHE A 724 -11.94 -24.18 9.37
C PHE A 724 -13.16 -24.15 10.30
N GLN A 725 -13.51 -23.02 10.93
CA GLN A 725 -14.77 -22.95 11.71
C GLN A 725 -15.97 -22.88 10.76
N SER A 726 -16.39 -24.02 10.23
CA SER A 726 -17.51 -24.16 9.29
C SER A 726 -18.28 -25.46 9.51
N TYR A 727 -19.51 -25.51 9.03
CA TYR A 727 -20.30 -26.76 9.00
C TYR A 727 -19.72 -27.80 8.06
N LEU A 728 -19.22 -27.37 6.91
CA LEU A 728 -18.56 -28.24 5.93
C LEU A 728 -17.43 -29.03 6.58
N THR A 729 -16.62 -28.37 7.41
CA THR A 729 -15.49 -29.01 8.12
C THR A 729 -15.95 -30.19 8.98
N LEU A 730 -17.01 -30.01 9.77
CA LEU A 730 -17.55 -31.07 10.63
C LEU A 730 -18.24 -32.17 9.80
N ALA A 731 -19.07 -31.78 8.82
CA ALA A 731 -19.88 -32.70 8.03
C ALA A 731 -19.05 -33.58 7.08
N GLU A 732 -18.08 -32.99 6.37
CA GLU A 732 -17.22 -33.71 5.43
C GLU A 732 -16.07 -34.42 6.15
N GLY A 733 -15.51 -33.79 7.19
CA GLY A 733 -14.34 -34.27 7.93
C GLY A 733 -14.63 -35.43 8.88
N LYS A 734 -15.82 -35.45 9.51
CA LYS A 734 -16.24 -36.50 10.46
C LYS A 734 -15.15 -36.77 11.52
N GLN A 735 -14.82 -38.04 11.78
CA GLN A 735 -13.76 -38.44 12.72
C GLN A 735 -12.36 -37.96 12.30
N GLY A 736 -12.14 -37.64 11.02
CA GLY A 736 -10.86 -37.20 10.50
C GLY A 736 -10.43 -35.82 11.01
N VAL A 737 -11.40 -34.97 11.34
CA VAL A 737 -11.14 -33.65 11.94
C VAL A 737 -11.21 -33.67 13.46
N GLU A 738 -11.39 -34.84 14.09
CA GLU A 738 -11.37 -34.95 15.55
C GLU A 738 -10.01 -34.47 16.08
N ASN A 739 -10.06 -33.67 17.14
CA ASN A 739 -8.94 -32.96 17.76
C ASN A 739 -8.31 -31.84 16.93
N LEU A 740 -8.88 -31.45 15.77
CA LEU A 740 -8.44 -30.25 15.04
C LEU A 740 -8.57 -29.02 15.95
N VAL A 741 -7.47 -28.27 16.07
CA VAL A 741 -7.40 -27.04 16.89
C VAL A 741 -7.34 -25.81 16.00
N ILE A 742 -8.19 -24.82 16.28
CA ILE A 742 -8.28 -23.56 15.52
C ILE A 742 -8.41 -22.38 16.47
N ALA A 743 -7.91 -21.21 16.06
CA ALA A 743 -8.16 -19.94 16.75
C ALA A 743 -9.19 -19.13 15.95
N VAL A 744 -10.18 -18.54 16.63
CA VAL A 744 -11.31 -17.86 15.97
C VAL A 744 -11.61 -16.51 16.61
N PRO A 745 -12.20 -15.56 15.85
CA PRO A 745 -12.45 -14.21 16.35
C PRO A 745 -13.61 -14.13 17.36
N TRP A 746 -14.52 -15.12 17.37
CA TRP A 746 -15.66 -15.15 18.27
C TRP A 746 -16.27 -16.57 18.36
N TYR A 747 -16.82 -16.90 19.52
CA TYR A 747 -17.60 -18.12 19.77
C TYR A 747 -18.50 -17.86 20.99
N ASP A 748 -19.75 -18.33 20.96
CA ASP A 748 -20.66 -18.20 22.11
C ASP A 748 -20.33 -19.24 23.19
N LEU A 749 -19.56 -18.81 24.20
CA LEU A 749 -19.16 -19.66 25.31
C LEU A 749 -20.33 -20.09 26.21
N LYS A 750 -21.39 -19.27 26.31
CA LYS A 750 -22.54 -19.55 27.18
C LYS A 750 -23.62 -20.35 26.46
N GLN A 751 -23.60 -20.34 25.12
CA GLN A 751 -24.61 -20.96 24.24
C GLN A 751 -26.03 -20.46 24.53
N ASP A 752 -26.16 -19.26 25.10
CA ASP A 752 -27.43 -18.63 25.46
C ASP A 752 -27.79 -17.46 24.54
N ASN A 753 -26.95 -17.17 23.54
CA ASN A 753 -27.23 -16.11 22.58
C ASN A 753 -28.46 -16.44 21.74
N TYR A 754 -29.42 -15.52 21.68
CA TYR A 754 -30.68 -15.71 20.96
C TYR A 754 -30.49 -15.92 19.45
N ILE A 755 -29.32 -15.60 18.88
CA ILE A 755 -28.98 -15.96 17.49
C ILE A 755 -29.14 -17.47 17.25
N HIS A 756 -28.83 -18.29 18.24
CA HIS A 756 -29.00 -19.75 18.16
C HIS A 756 -30.48 -20.07 17.99
N SER A 757 -31.34 -19.61 18.91
CA SER A 757 -32.77 -19.92 18.87
C SER A 757 -33.49 -19.31 17.66
N PHE A 758 -33.13 -18.09 17.26
CA PHE A 758 -33.67 -17.43 16.05
C PHE A 758 -33.43 -18.26 14.79
N TRP A 759 -32.26 -18.90 14.70
CA TRP A 759 -31.87 -19.76 13.58
C TRP A 759 -31.99 -21.27 13.90
N GLN A 760 -32.91 -21.63 14.81
CA GLN A 760 -33.27 -23.00 15.19
C GLN A 760 -32.09 -23.89 15.63
N ASN A 761 -31.17 -23.32 16.41
CA ASN A 761 -29.96 -23.94 16.94
C ASN A 761 -29.03 -24.54 15.87
N LYS A 762 -29.10 -24.02 14.64
CA LYS A 762 -28.24 -24.43 13.52
C LYS A 762 -27.09 -23.45 13.29
N ILE A 763 -26.72 -22.59 14.23
CA ILE A 763 -25.62 -21.62 14.08
C ILE A 763 -24.63 -21.78 15.22
N ASN A 764 -23.35 -22.00 14.91
CA ASN A 764 -22.23 -21.86 15.84
C ASN A 764 -20.94 -21.49 15.08
N VAL A 765 -21.04 -20.47 14.23
CA VAL A 765 -19.95 -19.96 13.38
C VAL A 765 -19.84 -18.45 13.51
N TRP A 766 -18.62 -17.94 13.49
CA TRP A 766 -18.30 -16.55 13.79
C TRP A 766 -18.73 -15.54 12.72
N ARG A 767 -18.91 -15.97 11.46
CA ARG A 767 -19.25 -15.06 10.34
C ARG A 767 -20.61 -14.41 10.50
N THR A 768 -21.58 -15.13 11.04
CA THR A 768 -22.94 -14.62 11.24
C THR A 768 -22.99 -13.45 12.23
N PRO A 769 -22.48 -13.57 13.47
CA PRO A 769 -22.50 -12.44 14.41
C PRO A 769 -21.57 -11.29 13.97
N MET A 770 -20.46 -11.56 13.29
CA MET A 770 -19.63 -10.49 12.70
C MET A 770 -20.35 -9.69 11.61
N SER A 771 -21.17 -10.37 10.79
CA SER A 771 -21.97 -9.72 9.74
C SER A 771 -23.19 -9.01 10.31
N TYR A 772 -23.76 -9.53 11.39
CA TYR A 772 -24.79 -8.84 12.17
C TYR A 772 -24.24 -7.52 12.73
N ASP A 773 -23.11 -7.56 13.42
CA ASP A 773 -22.49 -6.36 14.00
C ASP A 773 -21.99 -5.39 12.94
N GLY A 774 -21.39 -5.88 11.84
CA GLY A 774 -21.00 -5.02 10.72
C GLY A 774 -22.20 -4.29 10.10
N THR A 775 -23.37 -4.93 10.03
CA THR A 775 -24.61 -4.27 9.60
C THR A 775 -25.08 -3.25 10.65
N LYS A 776 -25.07 -3.65 11.93
CA LYS A 776 -25.48 -2.83 13.07
C LYS A 776 -24.69 -1.53 13.16
N VAL A 777 -23.38 -1.57 12.90
CA VAL A 777 -22.48 -0.41 12.85
C VAL A 777 -23.00 0.64 11.88
N ILE A 778 -23.26 0.25 10.62
CA ILE A 778 -23.73 1.16 9.57
C ILE A 778 -25.03 1.83 10.00
N LEU A 779 -26.01 1.05 10.46
CA LEU A 779 -27.33 1.57 10.74
C LEU A 779 -27.38 2.41 12.02
N ASN A 780 -26.55 2.11 13.02
CA ASN A 780 -26.44 2.97 14.21
C ASN A 780 -25.73 4.30 13.90
N ALA A 781 -24.71 4.29 13.03
CA ALA A 781 -24.09 5.52 12.56
C ALA A 781 -25.11 6.40 11.79
N LEU A 782 -25.98 5.80 10.97
CA LEU A 782 -27.06 6.52 10.30
C LEU A 782 -28.12 7.04 11.28
N ARG A 783 -28.46 6.30 12.34
CA ARG A 783 -29.34 6.79 13.41
C ARG A 783 -28.74 8.01 14.12
N GLN A 784 -27.43 8.00 14.38
CA GLN A 784 -26.74 9.14 14.95
C GLN A 784 -26.83 10.38 14.05
N LEU A 785 -26.66 10.22 12.73
CA LEU A 785 -26.89 11.31 11.77
C LEU A 785 -28.33 11.84 11.82
N SER A 786 -29.31 10.94 11.93
CA SER A 786 -30.74 11.28 12.02
C SER A 786 -31.03 12.15 13.25
N GLN A 787 -30.50 11.77 14.40
CA GLN A 787 -30.65 12.51 15.66
C GLN A 787 -30.00 13.90 15.60
N GLN A 788 -28.98 14.05 14.76
CA GLN A 788 -28.30 15.33 14.52
C GLN A 788 -28.94 16.15 13.37
N GLY A 789 -30.03 15.67 12.77
CA GLY A 789 -30.68 16.32 11.63
C GLY A 789 -29.81 16.36 10.36
N GLN A 790 -28.83 15.48 10.25
CA GLN A 790 -27.92 15.40 9.10
C GLN A 790 -28.48 14.49 7.99
N LYS A 791 -27.95 14.64 6.77
CA LYS A 791 -28.37 13.84 5.61
C LYS A 791 -27.78 12.43 5.68
N PHE A 792 -28.54 11.45 5.19
CA PHE A 792 -28.03 10.09 4.97
C PHE A 792 -27.28 10.02 3.65
N ASP A 793 -26.00 10.40 3.72
CA ASP A 793 -25.08 10.27 2.61
C ASP A 793 -23.81 9.52 3.01
N ARG A 794 -23.12 9.04 1.97
CA ARG A 794 -21.91 8.24 2.04
C ARG A 794 -20.76 8.92 2.80
N GLU A 795 -20.64 10.23 2.70
CA GLU A 795 -19.55 10.99 3.31
C GLU A 795 -19.82 11.23 4.79
N SER A 796 -21.03 11.64 5.14
CA SER A 796 -21.49 11.82 6.52
C SER A 796 -21.41 10.50 7.32
N LEU A 797 -21.82 9.37 6.72
CA LEU A 797 -21.67 8.05 7.33
C LEU A 797 -20.21 7.74 7.68
N ASN A 798 -19.31 7.99 6.74
CA ASN A 798 -17.89 7.74 6.95
C ASN A 798 -17.29 8.64 8.04
N GLN A 799 -17.70 9.90 8.10
CA GLN A 799 -17.25 10.83 9.14
C GLN A 799 -17.67 10.35 10.53
N VAL A 800 -18.88 9.82 10.69
CA VAL A 800 -19.32 9.24 11.98
C VAL A 800 -18.41 8.08 12.39
N LEU A 801 -18.13 7.16 11.47
CA LEU A 801 -17.31 5.98 11.76
C LEU A 801 -15.82 6.28 12.02
N ARG A 802 -15.28 7.37 11.46
CA ARG A 802 -13.89 7.81 11.70
C ARG A 802 -13.69 8.54 13.04
N ASN A 803 -14.76 9.08 13.61
CA ASN A 803 -14.71 9.74 14.91
C ASN A 803 -14.78 8.71 16.05
N ASP A 804 -15.05 9.14 17.28
CA ASP A 804 -15.17 8.24 18.45
C ASP A 804 -16.47 7.41 18.42
N PHE A 805 -16.62 6.56 17.40
CA PHE A 805 -17.76 5.66 17.23
C PHE A 805 -17.58 4.42 18.11
N SER A 806 -18.64 4.07 18.83
CA SER A 806 -18.71 2.85 19.65
C SER A 806 -20.14 2.35 19.70
N ILE A 807 -20.32 1.03 19.54
CA ILE A 807 -21.63 0.41 19.68
C ILE A 807 -21.51 -0.97 20.33
N GLU A 808 -22.45 -1.30 21.22
CA GLU A 808 -22.55 -2.65 21.76
C GLU A 808 -23.15 -3.60 20.73
N GLY A 809 -22.37 -4.62 20.37
CA GLY A 809 -22.73 -5.65 19.40
C GLY A 809 -22.96 -7.02 20.04
N MET A 810 -23.32 -7.99 19.21
CA MET A 810 -23.43 -9.40 19.59
C MET A 810 -22.07 -10.02 19.91
N THR A 811 -21.00 -9.48 19.30
CA THR A 811 -19.62 -9.91 19.49
C THR A 811 -18.86 -9.01 20.48
N GLY A 812 -19.58 -8.31 21.36
CA GLY A 812 -19.03 -7.31 22.28
C GLY A 812 -19.00 -5.89 21.68
N THR A 813 -18.35 -4.96 22.36
CA THR A 813 -18.22 -3.58 21.90
C THR A 813 -17.49 -3.52 20.55
N VAL A 814 -18.03 -2.77 19.60
CA VAL A 814 -17.42 -2.52 18.29
C VAL A 814 -16.92 -1.09 18.23
N ARG A 815 -15.61 -0.93 18.08
CA ARG A 815 -14.89 0.32 17.85
C ARG A 815 -13.82 0.08 16.80
N PHE A 816 -13.54 1.07 15.96
CA PHE A 816 -12.47 0.99 14.99
C PHE A 816 -11.27 1.81 15.44
N ASP A 817 -10.08 1.35 15.10
CA ASP A 817 -8.87 2.17 15.18
C ASP A 817 -8.81 3.19 14.02
N GLU A 818 -7.77 4.01 14.00
CA GLU A 818 -7.53 5.02 12.96
C GLU A 818 -7.43 4.43 11.53
N ASN A 819 -7.16 3.14 11.40
CA ASN A 819 -7.05 2.43 10.14
C ASN A 819 -8.36 1.74 9.74
N GLY A 820 -9.44 1.89 10.53
CA GLY A 820 -10.71 1.23 10.29
C GLY A 820 -10.70 -0.26 10.65
N VAL A 821 -9.74 -0.72 11.44
CA VAL A 821 -9.69 -2.10 11.95
C VAL A 821 -10.37 -2.16 13.30
N ARG A 822 -11.23 -3.16 13.52
CA ARG A 822 -11.89 -3.32 14.80
C ARG A 822 -10.87 -3.55 15.93
N ASN A 823 -10.94 -2.70 16.95
CA ASN A 823 -10.15 -2.83 18.15
C ASN A 823 -10.81 -3.82 19.13
N MET A 824 -10.09 -4.90 19.46
CA MET A 824 -10.54 -5.95 20.38
C MET A 824 -9.84 -5.91 21.76
N ASN A 825 -9.02 -4.89 22.06
CA ASN A 825 -8.06 -4.90 23.19
C ASN A 825 -8.61 -4.40 24.55
N ASN A 826 -9.84 -3.91 24.61
CA ASN A 826 -10.31 -3.08 25.72
C ASN A 826 -10.90 -3.83 26.94
N ASN A 827 -11.04 -5.16 26.88
CA ASN A 827 -11.46 -5.96 28.04
C ASN A 827 -10.47 -7.12 28.27
N PRO A 828 -9.85 -7.27 29.45
CA PRO A 828 -9.01 -8.44 29.77
C PRO A 828 -9.73 -9.79 29.59
N ASP A 829 -11.06 -9.80 29.67
CA ASP A 829 -11.87 -10.97 29.33
C ASP A 829 -12.06 -11.18 27.81
N ASP A 830 -12.00 -10.12 27.00
CA ASP A 830 -12.04 -10.16 25.52
C ASP A 830 -10.65 -10.42 24.90
N ARG A 831 -9.56 -10.32 25.68
CA ARG A 831 -8.19 -10.63 25.23
C ARG A 831 -7.93 -12.13 25.04
N ARG A 832 -8.90 -12.99 25.37
CA ARG A 832 -8.78 -14.44 25.22
C ARG A 832 -9.45 -14.85 23.91
N TYR A 833 -8.71 -14.71 22.81
CA TYR A 833 -9.10 -15.32 21.54
C TYR A 833 -9.38 -16.80 21.75
N LEU A 834 -10.41 -17.27 21.06
CA LEU A 834 -11.01 -18.55 21.39
C LEU A 834 -10.31 -19.62 20.59
N ILE A 835 -9.56 -20.46 21.30
CA ILE A 835 -9.05 -21.69 20.74
C ILE A 835 -10.15 -22.72 20.88
N LEU A 836 -10.58 -23.26 19.74
CA LEU A 836 -11.57 -24.31 19.66
C LEU A 836 -10.86 -25.60 19.27
N GLN A 837 -11.34 -26.70 19.83
CA GLN A 837 -10.99 -28.04 19.41
C GLN A 837 -12.23 -28.78 18.94
N VAL A 838 -12.13 -29.52 17.85
CA VAL A 838 -13.20 -30.44 17.44
C VAL A 838 -13.23 -31.61 18.40
N LYS A 839 -14.36 -31.79 19.09
CA LYS A 839 -14.65 -32.94 19.94
C LYS A 839 -16.03 -33.49 19.65
N ASN A 840 -16.14 -34.80 19.43
CA ASN A 840 -17.41 -35.48 19.16
C ASN A 840 -18.22 -34.79 18.04
N GLY A 841 -17.53 -34.34 16.98
CA GLY A 841 -18.16 -33.65 15.85
C GLY A 841 -18.68 -32.24 16.14
N GLN A 842 -18.22 -31.59 17.20
CA GLN A 842 -18.56 -30.20 17.54
C GLN A 842 -17.30 -29.38 17.82
N PHE A 843 -17.32 -28.08 17.51
CA PHE A 843 -16.30 -27.16 18.02
C PHE A 843 -16.55 -26.86 19.49
N VAL A 844 -15.57 -27.16 20.34
CA VAL A 844 -15.64 -26.96 21.80
C VAL A 844 -14.49 -26.04 22.21
N PRO A 845 -14.73 -25.01 23.04
CA PRO A 845 -13.67 -24.14 23.52
C PRO A 845 -12.69 -24.91 24.40
N LEU A 846 -11.39 -24.67 24.20
CA LEU A 846 -10.37 -25.06 25.18
C LEU A 846 -10.39 -24.06 26.34
N ALA A 847 -10.12 -24.54 27.55
CA ALA A 847 -10.05 -23.68 28.73
C ALA A 847 -9.09 -22.50 28.46
N PRO A 848 -9.44 -21.28 28.87
CA PRO A 848 -8.70 -20.09 28.50
C PRO A 848 -7.23 -20.22 28.89
N ILE A 849 -6.34 -20.13 27.89
CA ILE A 849 -4.90 -20.01 28.12
C ILE A 849 -4.71 -18.71 28.90
N LYS A 850 -4.23 -18.80 30.14
CA LYS A 850 -3.77 -17.62 30.88
C LYS A 850 -2.55 -17.11 30.11
N SER A 851 -2.72 -16.04 29.33
CA SER A 851 -1.57 -15.39 28.70
C SER A 851 -0.58 -15.02 29.79
N ALA A 852 0.68 -15.38 29.59
CA ALA A 852 1.75 -14.76 30.34
C ALA A 852 1.71 -13.27 30.00
N GLY A 853 1.79 -12.41 31.02
CA GLY A 853 1.76 -10.96 30.83
C GLY A 853 2.85 -10.48 29.87
N PRO A 854 2.79 -9.20 29.46
CA PRO A 854 3.76 -8.64 28.51
C PRO A 854 5.18 -8.85 29.03
N VAL A 855 6.02 -9.48 28.20
CA VAL A 855 7.48 -9.54 28.35
C VAL A 855 8.08 -8.30 27.70
#